data_AF-A0A6A4UCN7-F1
#
_entry.id   AF-A0A6A4UCN7-F1
#
_cell.length_a   1.000
_cell.length_b   1.000
_cell.length_c   1.000
_cell.angle_alpha   90.00
_cell.angle_beta   90.00
_cell.angle_gamma   90.00
#
_symmetry.space_group_name_H-M   'P 1'
#
loop_
_entity.id
_entity.type
_entity.pdbx_description
1 polymer ?
#
loop_
_entity_poly.entity_id
_entity_poly.type
_entity_poly.pdbx_seq_one_letter_code
_entity_poly.pdbx_strand_id
1 'polypeptide(L)'
;MNKAITQGLVLMPPPFSAGLNLWSRADGRPGDGSYAAQPNAAYVPSDQDFGGCLELQKTTAIQKLRCFQQIPIQPGLYLRVTVKVKAISGALPTVRIGAWAGSGSGSNVTSADQQGPDVALTNYGTVVTISAIVGSGNRPGVDMVWGTAPAYGHFGLDLTGPTGGVVRVEDITIEDITSVFHADMFDWVDVRDYGAIGDGVTDDRAAFDAADTAAAGKTVVVSPGTYFIGSHLTFENPVRFEGTISMPGAQRLACTRNFNLDTYAAAFGSELLGFKKALQALFYFTDHVTLDLNGRRVEMTEPINVAALSGLTSFAIRRTLENGQLLASPGPAWNTQSVTAVATYAAANPQTLTGISNIAAIPVGARVSGTGVGREVYVRAKDIASNSLTLSQGLWAAAGTRTFTFQRYAYMLDFSGFTELSRFELRGIEFACGGVASAINLGVTGSVITIADCTFNKPKDRGITSIGEGCQDLHIDRCQFFSNEQGLPVQNRSTIVFNSNANDIKIRDNRVSRFAHFGVVAGSGGIFVGNHFFGGDDEAVGLRRAGVVLTLTNNKTFFTGNYIDNHFIELSNEHDAEPQYANEFSFGALTITGNIFISSHAQPGFGWIVVTPRGPGHFLYGLSVTGNVFHARAGNIDRAEVVDTSYATLAFNAFRNVTFESNTFTGVVQRASSPLLVEHTQNTAADTWAVDSSNLLPFGGRARNVTAIVAEGAITTAVGAVQSVMPYAQVEQGAGGQLANLKWPLAVKGRVQVTLRVDNPA
;
A
#
# COMPACT_ATOMS: atom_id res chain seq x y z
N MET A 1 6.49 -36.06 25.42
CA MET A 1 5.50 -36.63 26.35
C MET A 1 5.32 -38.12 26.07
N ASN A 2 5.49 -38.97 27.10
CA ASN A 2 5.25 -40.42 27.03
C ASN A 2 3.73 -40.66 27.19
N LYS A 3 3.07 -41.19 26.16
CA LYS A 3 1.62 -41.46 26.11
C LYS A 3 1.20 -42.56 27.08
N ALA A 4 2.07 -43.53 27.38
CA ALA A 4 1.76 -44.53 28.40
C ALA A 4 1.49 -43.90 29.77
N ILE A 5 2.31 -42.90 30.14
CA ILE A 5 2.16 -42.15 31.39
C ILE A 5 0.93 -41.23 31.34
N THR A 6 0.74 -40.49 30.25
CA THR A 6 -0.34 -39.48 30.19
C THR A 6 -1.72 -40.03 29.91
N GLN A 7 -1.82 -41.26 29.39
CA GLN A 7 -3.10 -41.92 29.08
C GLN A 7 -3.32 -43.22 29.87
N GLY A 8 -2.43 -43.56 30.80
CA GLY A 8 -2.56 -44.73 31.67
C GLY A 8 -2.54 -46.07 30.93
N LEU A 9 -1.77 -46.18 29.84
CA LEU A 9 -1.73 -47.40 29.04
C LEU A 9 -0.92 -48.50 29.74
N VAL A 10 -1.51 -49.70 29.86
CA VAL A 10 -0.82 -50.88 30.40
C VAL A 10 -0.08 -51.60 29.27
N LEU A 11 1.19 -51.26 29.11
CA LEU A 11 2.03 -51.78 28.01
C LEU A 11 2.85 -53.00 28.39
N MET A 12 3.21 -53.15 29.67
CA MET A 12 4.08 -54.24 30.11
C MET A 12 3.36 -55.58 30.12
N PRO A 13 3.88 -56.61 29.41
CA PRO A 13 3.41 -57.99 29.55
C PRO A 13 3.64 -58.54 30.97
N PRO A 14 2.88 -59.56 31.42
CA PRO A 14 3.12 -60.23 32.69
C PRO A 14 4.46 -61.01 32.65
N PRO A 15 5.24 -61.03 33.73
CA PRO A 15 6.47 -61.82 33.78
C PRO A 15 6.15 -63.32 33.70
N PHE A 16 7.09 -64.14 33.22
CA PHE A 16 6.91 -65.60 33.14
C PHE A 16 6.65 -66.24 34.50
N SER A 17 7.15 -65.62 35.58
CA SER A 17 6.91 -66.03 36.98
C SER A 17 5.44 -65.97 37.39
N ALA A 18 4.61 -65.17 36.70
CA ALA A 18 3.17 -65.11 36.91
C ALA A 18 2.40 -66.30 36.31
N GLY A 19 3.08 -67.15 35.54
CA GLY A 19 2.54 -68.41 35.01
C GLY A 19 2.54 -68.49 33.48
N LEU A 20 2.95 -69.65 32.96
CA LEU A 20 2.99 -69.92 31.51
C LEU A 20 1.59 -70.06 30.87
N ASN A 21 0.52 -70.07 31.66
CA ASN A 21 -0.86 -69.96 31.16
C ASN A 21 -1.14 -68.59 30.53
N LEU A 22 -0.35 -67.55 30.84
CA LEU A 22 -0.47 -66.19 30.27
C LEU A 22 0.28 -66.01 28.95
N TRP A 23 0.92 -67.08 28.46
CA TRP A 23 1.73 -67.09 27.25
C TRP A 23 1.20 -68.13 26.26
N SER A 24 0.86 -67.67 25.07
CA SER A 24 0.30 -68.47 23.99
C SER A 24 1.39 -69.09 23.11
N ARG A 25 1.15 -70.32 22.69
CA ARG A 25 1.94 -71.03 21.66
C ARG A 25 1.45 -70.77 20.23
N ALA A 26 0.45 -69.89 20.06
CA ALA A 26 -0.10 -69.45 18.77
C ALA A 26 -0.10 -67.91 18.69
N ASP A 27 -1.23 -67.26 18.40
CA ASP A 27 -1.31 -65.82 18.14
C ASP A 27 -1.66 -64.97 19.38
N GLY A 28 -1.92 -65.60 20.53
CA GLY A 28 -2.29 -64.89 21.76
C GLY A 28 -3.78 -64.60 21.89
N ARG A 29 -4.63 -65.17 21.03
CA ARG A 29 -6.08 -64.90 21.01
C ARG A 29 -6.84 -65.78 22.00
N PRO A 30 -8.04 -65.36 22.46
CA PRO A 30 -8.92 -66.23 23.23
C PRO A 30 -9.15 -67.58 22.52
N GLY A 31 -8.92 -68.68 23.24
CA GLY A 31 -9.03 -70.05 22.71
C GLY A 31 -7.74 -70.63 22.13
N ASP A 32 -6.69 -69.82 21.93
CA ASP A 32 -5.37 -70.34 21.56
C ASP A 32 -4.76 -71.13 22.73
N GLY A 33 -3.99 -72.18 22.42
CA GLY A 33 -3.31 -72.97 23.44
C GLY A 33 -2.22 -72.17 24.18
N SER A 34 -2.11 -72.36 25.50
CA SER A 34 -1.05 -71.76 26.31
C SER A 34 0.17 -72.67 26.47
N TYR A 35 1.25 -72.14 27.04
CA TYR A 35 2.44 -72.91 27.42
C TYR A 35 2.31 -73.62 28.77
N ALA A 36 1.16 -73.52 29.45
CA ALA A 36 0.92 -74.25 30.67
C ALA A 36 0.97 -75.78 30.44
N ALA A 37 1.74 -76.47 31.28
CA ALA A 37 1.91 -77.92 31.27
C ALA A 37 2.36 -78.51 29.91
N GLN A 38 2.98 -77.70 29.05
CA GLN A 38 3.53 -78.20 27.79
C GLN A 38 4.88 -78.88 28.05
N PRO A 39 5.13 -80.08 27.50
CA PRO A 39 6.35 -80.84 27.78
C PRO A 39 7.62 -80.15 27.23
N ASN A 40 7.47 -79.20 26.30
CA ASN A 40 8.56 -78.47 25.68
C ASN A 40 8.78 -77.07 26.29
N ALA A 41 8.13 -76.72 27.40
CA ALA A 41 8.28 -75.41 28.05
C ALA A 41 8.28 -75.53 29.58
N ALA A 42 9.18 -74.81 30.26
CA ALA A 42 9.25 -74.78 31.71
C ALA A 42 9.63 -73.38 32.22
N TYR A 43 9.08 -72.98 33.37
CA TYR A 43 9.56 -71.81 34.09
C TYR A 43 10.83 -72.18 34.88
N VAL A 44 11.90 -71.45 34.66
CA VAL A 44 13.18 -71.59 35.38
C VAL A 44 13.26 -70.46 36.39
N PRO A 45 13.16 -70.73 37.71
CA PRO A 45 13.04 -69.69 38.72
C PRO A 45 14.35 -68.94 39.02
N SER A 46 15.51 -69.50 38.65
CA SER A 46 16.82 -68.98 39.03
C SER A 46 17.89 -69.25 37.97
N ASP A 47 17.70 -68.69 36.78
CA ASP A 47 18.72 -68.61 35.75
C ASP A 47 19.79 -67.57 36.13
N GLN A 48 21.06 -67.86 35.81
CA GLN A 48 22.20 -67.01 36.18
C GLN A 48 22.17 -65.62 35.52
N ASP A 49 21.58 -65.49 34.33
CA ASP A 49 21.53 -64.23 33.58
C ASP A 49 20.17 -63.52 33.71
N PHE A 50 19.08 -64.29 33.78
CA PHE A 50 17.71 -63.74 33.72
C PHE A 50 16.93 -63.80 35.04
N GLY A 51 17.42 -64.51 36.06
CA GLY A 51 16.60 -64.84 37.22
C GLY A 51 15.42 -65.74 36.82
N GLY A 52 14.19 -65.28 36.99
CA GLY A 52 12.99 -66.01 36.53
C GLY A 52 12.81 -65.90 35.02
N CYS A 53 12.85 -67.01 34.28
CA CYS A 53 12.73 -67.01 32.82
C CYS A 53 11.98 -68.21 32.26
N LEU A 54 11.60 -68.15 30.98
CA LEU A 54 11.04 -69.28 30.25
C LEU A 54 12.16 -70.10 29.58
N GLU A 55 12.24 -71.40 29.84
CA GLU A 55 12.97 -72.34 29.00
C GLU A 55 12.00 -72.99 28.00
N LEU A 56 12.34 -72.93 26.71
CA LEU A 56 11.47 -73.38 25.61
C LEU A 56 12.29 -74.19 24.60
N GLN A 57 11.84 -75.41 24.33
CA GLN A 57 12.34 -76.22 23.22
C GLN A 57 11.51 -75.94 21.97
N LYS A 58 12.18 -75.57 20.88
CA LYS A 58 11.57 -75.36 19.56
C LYS A 58 11.23 -76.71 18.92
N THR A 59 9.94 -76.99 18.72
CA THR A 59 9.46 -78.28 18.19
C THR A 59 8.76 -78.16 16.83
N THR A 60 8.49 -76.94 16.37
CA THR A 60 7.78 -76.65 15.11
C THR A 60 8.58 -75.71 14.20
N ALA A 61 8.22 -75.61 12.92
CA ALA A 61 8.93 -74.78 11.93
C ALA A 61 8.99 -73.29 12.34
N ILE A 62 7.91 -72.75 12.91
CA ILE A 62 7.88 -71.44 13.59
C ILE A 62 7.27 -71.65 14.96
N GLN A 63 8.08 -71.51 16.01
CA GLN A 63 7.62 -71.60 17.39
C GLN A 63 7.22 -70.19 17.86
N LYS A 64 5.92 -69.96 18.01
CA LYS A 64 5.40 -68.66 18.48
C LYS A 64 5.37 -68.59 19.99
N LEU A 65 5.76 -67.45 20.54
CA LEU A 65 5.52 -67.06 21.92
C LEU A 65 4.81 -65.71 21.89
N ARG A 66 3.58 -65.64 22.40
CA ARG A 66 2.78 -64.40 22.43
C ARG A 66 2.17 -64.20 23.80
N CYS A 67 2.11 -62.96 24.28
CA CYS A 67 1.35 -62.63 25.47
C CYS A 67 -0.15 -62.60 25.15
N PHE A 68 -1.00 -63.17 26.03
CA PHE A 68 -2.46 -63.05 25.90
C PHE A 68 -2.99 -61.63 26.18
N GLN A 69 -2.18 -60.77 26.82
CA GLN A 69 -2.57 -59.37 27.05
C GLN A 69 -2.72 -58.65 25.72
N GLN A 70 -3.81 -57.89 25.58
CA GLN A 70 -4.00 -56.96 24.48
C GLN A 70 -3.22 -55.68 24.78
N ILE A 71 -2.10 -55.48 24.10
CA ILE A 71 -1.29 -54.28 24.26
C ILE A 71 -1.86 -53.21 23.32
N PRO A 72 -2.37 -52.08 23.82
CA PRO A 72 -3.04 -51.09 22.99
C PRO A 72 -2.06 -50.46 21.98
N ILE A 73 -2.55 -50.24 20.76
CA ILE A 73 -1.86 -49.44 19.74
C ILE A 73 -2.85 -48.48 19.10
N GLN A 74 -2.40 -47.26 18.83
CA GLN A 74 -3.24 -46.19 18.27
C GLN A 74 -2.39 -45.27 17.39
N PRO A 75 -3.01 -44.48 16.49
CA PRO A 75 -2.29 -43.54 15.66
C PRO A 75 -1.36 -42.62 16.47
N GLY A 76 -0.08 -42.58 16.06
CA GLY A 76 0.97 -41.80 16.71
C GLY A 76 1.44 -42.35 18.05
N LEU A 77 1.25 -43.64 18.35
CA LEU A 77 1.94 -44.37 19.42
C LEU A 77 3.02 -45.28 18.80
N TYR A 78 4.24 -45.22 19.33
CA TYR A 78 5.35 -46.08 18.90
C TYR A 78 5.86 -46.88 20.10
N LEU A 79 5.84 -48.21 19.97
CA LEU A 79 6.21 -49.15 21.01
C LEU A 79 7.53 -49.83 20.66
N ARG A 80 8.46 -49.89 21.60
CA ARG A 80 9.64 -50.75 21.49
C ARG A 80 9.38 -52.04 22.25
N VAL A 81 9.38 -53.15 21.54
CA VAL A 81 9.35 -54.49 22.16
C VAL A 81 10.80 -54.95 22.29
N THR A 82 11.20 -55.40 23.48
CA THR A 82 12.54 -55.90 23.77
C THR A 82 12.47 -57.23 24.49
N VAL A 83 13.28 -58.19 24.05
CA VAL A 83 13.43 -59.49 24.71
C VAL A 83 14.90 -59.91 24.69
N LYS A 84 15.39 -60.51 25.78
CA LYS A 84 16.70 -61.17 25.79
C LYS A 84 16.54 -62.68 25.75
N VAL A 85 17.31 -63.33 24.88
CA VAL A 85 17.24 -64.78 24.65
C VAL A 85 18.65 -65.36 24.63
N LYS A 86 18.83 -66.57 25.17
CA LYS A 86 20.07 -67.35 25.00
C LYS A 86 19.76 -68.77 24.58
N ALA A 87 20.57 -69.33 23.68
CA ALA A 87 20.51 -70.75 23.37
C ALA A 87 21.19 -71.57 24.47
N ILE A 88 20.58 -72.68 24.86
CA ILE A 88 21.09 -73.56 25.92
C ILE A 88 21.70 -74.84 25.33
N SER A 89 21.00 -75.47 24.39
CA SER A 89 21.44 -76.72 23.75
C SER A 89 20.66 -76.97 22.45
N GLY A 90 21.08 -77.96 21.65
CA GLY A 90 20.40 -78.35 20.41
C GLY A 90 20.58 -77.35 19.26
N ALA A 91 19.92 -77.58 18.12
CA ALA A 91 20.12 -76.75 16.93
C ALA A 91 19.77 -75.27 17.18
N LEU A 92 20.67 -74.34 16.80
CA LEU A 92 20.54 -72.91 17.10
C LEU A 92 19.43 -72.25 16.23
N PRO A 93 18.37 -71.69 16.82
CA PRO A 93 17.30 -71.02 16.07
C PRO A 93 17.66 -69.57 15.73
N THR A 94 16.85 -68.98 14.85
CA THR A 94 16.79 -67.53 14.64
C THR A 94 15.61 -66.96 15.41
N VAL A 95 15.77 -65.77 15.98
CA VAL A 95 14.77 -65.11 16.82
C VAL A 95 14.39 -63.77 16.22
N ARG A 96 13.11 -63.44 16.26
CA ARG A 96 12.59 -62.10 15.93
C ARG A 96 11.47 -61.73 16.88
N ILE A 97 11.20 -60.43 17.02
CA ILE A 97 9.92 -59.99 17.60
C ILE A 97 8.80 -60.45 16.68
N GLY A 98 7.78 -61.06 17.26
CA GLY A 98 6.60 -61.50 16.55
C GLY A 98 5.36 -60.95 17.22
N ALA A 99 4.34 -60.66 16.42
CA ALA A 99 3.08 -60.12 16.92
C ALA A 99 1.85 -60.72 16.23
N TRP A 100 0.67 -60.37 16.72
CA TRP A 100 -0.60 -60.46 16.02
C TRP A 100 -1.35 -59.13 16.16
N ALA A 101 -1.72 -58.51 15.05
CA ALA A 101 -2.33 -57.18 15.04
C ALA A 101 -3.87 -57.29 15.00
N GLY A 102 -4.54 -56.89 16.07
CA GLY A 102 -5.99 -56.94 16.21
C GLY A 102 -6.65 -55.62 15.85
N SER A 103 -7.71 -55.65 15.05
CA SER A 103 -8.61 -54.49 14.85
C SER A 103 -9.50 -54.26 16.07
N GLY A 104 -10.20 -53.12 16.10
CA GLY A 104 -11.24 -52.86 17.12
C GLY A 104 -12.39 -53.86 17.11
N SER A 105 -12.59 -54.61 16.01
CA SER A 105 -13.57 -55.71 15.91
C SER A 105 -13.01 -57.08 16.29
N GLY A 106 -11.75 -57.17 16.72
CA GLY A 106 -11.07 -58.42 17.07
C GLY A 106 -10.65 -59.27 15.87
N SER A 107 -10.63 -58.71 14.66
CA SER A 107 -10.14 -59.38 13.44
C SER A 107 -8.65 -59.11 13.23
N ASN A 108 -7.96 -60.03 12.55
CA ASN A 108 -6.55 -59.83 12.21
C ASN A 108 -6.41 -58.74 11.13
N VAL A 109 -5.55 -57.76 11.35
CA VAL A 109 -5.14 -56.79 10.35
C VAL A 109 -3.92 -57.36 9.61
N THR A 110 -4.16 -58.11 8.54
CA THR A 110 -3.11 -58.81 7.79
C THR A 110 -2.17 -57.89 7.01
N SER A 111 -2.56 -56.63 6.79
CA SER A 111 -1.71 -55.61 6.18
C SER A 111 -0.69 -55.01 7.14
N ALA A 112 -0.79 -55.28 8.44
CA ALA A 112 0.19 -54.84 9.42
C ALA A 112 1.37 -55.82 9.45
N ASP A 113 2.61 -55.31 9.46
CA ASP A 113 3.80 -56.15 9.54
C ASP A 113 3.89 -56.84 10.90
N GLN A 114 3.67 -58.15 10.95
CA GLN A 114 3.57 -58.89 12.21
C GLN A 114 4.90 -59.52 12.67
N GLN A 115 5.98 -59.20 11.96
CA GLN A 115 7.30 -59.81 12.12
C GLN A 115 8.36 -58.71 12.11
N GLY A 116 9.18 -58.66 13.16
CA GLY A 116 10.35 -57.80 13.23
C GLY A 116 11.58 -58.44 12.56
N PRO A 117 12.75 -57.78 12.66
CA PRO A 117 13.99 -58.26 12.06
C PRO A 117 14.46 -59.60 12.65
N ASP A 118 15.00 -60.48 11.81
CA ASP A 118 15.55 -61.78 12.20
C ASP A 118 16.98 -61.66 12.76
N VAL A 119 17.23 -62.31 13.90
CA VAL A 119 18.53 -62.36 14.57
C VAL A 119 18.90 -63.82 14.85
N ALA A 120 19.96 -64.31 14.20
CA ALA A 120 20.43 -65.68 14.38
C ALA A 120 21.18 -65.84 15.72
N LEU A 121 20.86 -66.88 16.49
CA LEU A 121 21.67 -67.26 17.65
C LEU A 121 22.89 -68.04 17.14
N THR A 122 24.10 -67.63 17.52
CA THR A 122 25.34 -68.23 16.98
C THR A 122 26.13 -69.05 18.01
N ASN A 123 25.88 -68.85 19.30
CA ASN A 123 26.59 -69.50 20.40
C ASN A 123 25.64 -69.89 21.54
N TYR A 124 26.00 -70.92 22.30
CA TYR A 124 25.28 -71.26 23.54
C TYR A 124 25.70 -70.36 24.70
N GLY A 125 24.79 -70.14 25.64
CA GLY A 125 25.02 -69.36 26.87
C GLY A 125 25.19 -67.86 26.66
N THR A 126 25.31 -67.38 25.41
CA THR A 126 25.39 -65.94 25.11
C THR A 126 23.99 -65.32 25.11
N VAL A 127 23.82 -64.29 25.93
CA VAL A 127 22.59 -63.47 25.95
C VAL A 127 22.55 -62.57 24.72
N VAL A 128 21.47 -62.66 23.95
CA VAL A 128 21.21 -61.85 22.75
C VAL A 128 19.95 -61.02 22.98
N THR A 129 20.05 -59.70 22.82
CA THR A 129 18.90 -58.77 22.87
C THR A 129 18.26 -58.66 21.50
N ILE A 130 16.96 -58.91 21.42
CA ILE A 130 16.12 -58.76 20.24
C ILE A 130 15.19 -57.58 20.47
N SER A 131 15.07 -56.69 19.51
CA SER A 131 14.17 -55.54 19.60
C SER A 131 13.50 -55.22 18.27
N ALA A 132 12.27 -54.71 18.34
CA ALA A 132 11.57 -54.14 17.19
C ALA A 132 10.71 -52.96 17.65
N ILE A 133 10.65 -51.93 16.82
CA ILE A 133 9.78 -50.77 16.98
C ILE A 133 8.52 -50.95 16.14
N VAL A 134 7.38 -50.89 16.80
CA VAL A 134 6.05 -51.04 16.21
C VAL A 134 5.34 -49.69 16.25
N GLY A 135 4.78 -49.24 15.14
CA GLY A 135 4.11 -47.94 15.09
C GLY A 135 3.17 -47.77 13.91
N SER A 136 2.30 -46.76 14.01
CA SER A 136 1.29 -46.51 12.97
C SER A 136 1.86 -45.90 11.67
N GLY A 137 3.00 -45.20 11.74
CA GLY A 137 3.59 -44.49 10.60
C GLY A 137 4.90 -45.12 10.13
N ASN A 138 5.16 -45.06 8.82
CA ASN A 138 6.44 -45.42 8.25
C ASN A 138 7.46 -44.30 8.53
N ARG A 139 8.21 -44.43 9.62
CA ARG A 139 9.28 -43.50 10.02
C ARG A 139 10.62 -44.23 10.01
N PRO A 140 11.73 -43.53 9.71
CA PRO A 140 13.07 -44.11 9.84
C PRO A 140 13.25 -44.76 11.22
N GLY A 141 13.60 -46.06 11.24
CA GLY A 141 13.78 -46.82 12.48
C GLY A 141 12.53 -47.52 13.03
N VAL A 142 11.38 -47.45 12.36
CA VAL A 142 10.20 -48.29 12.69
C VAL A 142 10.31 -49.60 11.92
N ASP A 143 10.43 -50.72 12.64
CA ASP A 143 10.62 -52.04 12.06
C ASP A 143 9.31 -52.67 11.58
N MET A 144 8.21 -52.41 12.30
CA MET A 144 6.90 -53.03 12.08
C MET A 144 5.85 -51.93 11.89
N VAL A 145 5.55 -51.58 10.62
CA VAL A 145 4.61 -50.49 10.30
C VAL A 145 3.18 -51.05 10.26
N TRP A 146 2.33 -50.56 11.18
CA TRP A 146 1.01 -51.12 11.43
C TRP A 146 -0.15 -50.30 10.85
N GLY A 147 0.10 -49.05 10.44
CA GLY A 147 -0.96 -48.17 9.96
C GLY A 147 -1.95 -47.78 11.08
N THR A 148 -3.16 -47.40 10.72
CA THR A 148 -4.19 -46.92 11.65
C THR A 148 -5.28 -47.94 11.98
N ALA A 149 -5.26 -49.12 11.34
CA ALA A 149 -6.30 -50.12 11.47
C ALA A 149 -6.19 -51.02 12.73
N PRO A 150 -5.00 -51.41 13.20
CA PRO A 150 -4.86 -52.13 14.47
C PRO A 150 -5.21 -51.26 15.68
N ALA A 151 -5.93 -51.83 16.64
CA ALA A 151 -6.29 -51.23 17.93
C ALA A 151 -5.47 -51.82 19.10
N TYR A 152 -4.96 -53.05 18.93
CA TYR A 152 -4.06 -53.69 19.90
C TYR A 152 -3.17 -54.73 19.22
N GLY A 153 -2.14 -55.17 19.92
CA GLY A 153 -1.26 -56.26 19.53
C GLY A 153 -1.12 -57.30 20.62
N HIS A 154 -1.04 -58.57 20.21
CA HIS A 154 -0.46 -59.62 21.04
C HIS A 154 1.01 -59.74 20.66
N PHE A 155 1.92 -59.34 21.54
CA PHE A 155 3.35 -59.27 21.26
C PHE A 155 4.11 -60.42 21.92
N GLY A 156 5.21 -60.81 21.29
CA GLY A 156 6.22 -61.68 21.86
C GLY A 156 7.34 -61.96 20.85
N LEU A 157 7.72 -63.21 20.68
CA LEU A 157 8.78 -63.60 19.75
C LEU A 157 8.42 -64.81 18.90
N ASP A 158 9.08 -64.94 17.75
CA ASP A 158 9.11 -66.17 16.96
C ASP A 158 10.50 -66.79 17.03
N LEU A 159 10.57 -68.12 17.22
CA LEU A 159 11.76 -68.90 16.92
C LEU A 159 11.60 -69.56 15.54
N THR A 160 12.43 -69.17 14.59
CA THR A 160 12.51 -69.69 13.23
C THR A 160 13.79 -70.52 13.04
N GLY A 161 14.02 -71.05 11.84
CA GLY A 161 15.18 -71.92 11.57
C GLY A 161 15.02 -73.37 12.09
N PRO A 162 16.14 -74.10 12.30
CA PRO A 162 16.13 -75.51 12.67
C PRO A 162 15.35 -75.82 13.96
N THR A 163 14.69 -76.98 14.03
CA THR A 163 14.00 -77.47 15.23
C THR A 163 14.94 -78.28 16.14
N GLY A 164 14.55 -78.42 17.41
CA GLY A 164 15.28 -79.21 18.41
C GLY A 164 16.14 -78.39 19.38
N GLY A 165 16.35 -77.10 19.12
CA GLY A 165 17.04 -76.18 20.02
C GLY A 165 16.24 -75.83 21.27
N VAL A 166 16.92 -75.68 22.40
CA VAL A 166 16.39 -75.17 23.67
C VAL A 166 16.91 -73.76 23.89
N VAL A 167 16.01 -72.82 24.15
CA VAL A 167 16.35 -71.42 24.48
C VAL A 167 15.81 -71.06 25.86
N ARG A 168 16.47 -70.10 26.52
CA ARG A 168 15.90 -69.36 27.66
C ARG A 168 15.58 -67.94 27.24
N VAL A 169 14.43 -67.44 27.70
CA VAL A 169 13.83 -66.16 27.30
C VAL A 169 13.54 -65.36 28.58
N GLU A 170 14.17 -64.19 28.70
CA GLU A 170 13.85 -63.19 29.74
C GLU A 170 12.46 -62.58 29.50
N ASP A 171 11.83 -62.08 30.56
CA ASP A 171 10.57 -61.36 30.47
C ASP A 171 10.58 -60.30 29.35
N ILE A 172 9.50 -60.27 28.55
CA ILE A 172 9.39 -59.36 27.42
C ILE A 172 8.99 -57.98 27.94
N THR A 173 9.73 -56.97 27.50
CA THR A 173 9.50 -55.57 27.88
C THR A 173 8.89 -54.80 26.72
N ILE A 174 7.88 -53.97 26.97
CA ILE A 174 7.27 -53.10 25.96
C ILE A 174 7.20 -51.68 26.51
N GLU A 175 7.87 -50.77 25.80
CA GLU A 175 8.03 -49.37 26.21
C GLU A 175 7.42 -48.43 25.17
N ASP A 176 6.77 -47.35 25.63
CA ASP A 176 6.40 -46.25 24.75
C ASP A 176 7.63 -45.37 24.45
N ILE A 177 8.03 -45.38 23.18
CA ILE A 177 9.16 -44.60 22.67
C ILE A 177 8.70 -43.51 21.69
N THR A 178 7.42 -43.13 21.71
CA THR A 178 6.86 -42.08 20.83
C THR A 178 7.68 -40.80 20.86
N SER A 179 8.29 -40.49 22.01
CA SER A 179 9.13 -39.30 22.17
C SER A 179 10.35 -39.21 21.27
N VAL A 180 10.85 -40.34 20.79
CA VAL A 180 11.99 -40.38 19.86
C VAL A 180 11.61 -39.80 18.50
N PHE A 181 10.33 -39.84 18.12
CA PHE A 181 9.85 -39.38 16.82
C PHE A 181 9.29 -37.95 16.82
N HIS A 182 9.29 -37.25 17.97
CA HIS A 182 8.62 -35.96 18.12
C HIS A 182 9.16 -34.86 17.18
N ALA A 183 10.49 -34.77 16.99
CA ALA A 183 11.09 -33.76 16.11
C ALA A 183 10.62 -33.88 14.65
N ASP A 184 10.32 -35.10 14.19
CA ASP A 184 9.78 -35.39 12.87
C ASP A 184 8.23 -35.35 12.84
N MET A 185 7.58 -35.15 13.99
CA MET A 185 6.12 -35.04 14.10
C MET A 185 5.65 -33.58 14.13
N PHE A 186 6.53 -32.66 14.54
CA PHE A 186 6.20 -31.24 14.63
C PHE A 186 6.76 -30.46 13.44
N ASP A 187 5.91 -29.59 12.89
CA ASP A 187 6.22 -28.66 11.79
C ASP A 187 6.73 -27.30 12.33
N TRP A 188 7.35 -27.32 13.50
CA TRP A 188 7.89 -26.12 14.13
C TRP A 188 9.20 -26.37 14.88
N VAL A 189 9.93 -25.29 15.08
CA VAL A 189 11.19 -25.22 15.82
C VAL A 189 11.12 -24.04 16.78
N ASP A 190 11.30 -24.26 18.08
CA ASP A 190 11.23 -23.20 19.09
C ASP A 190 12.60 -22.58 19.34
N VAL A 191 12.67 -21.25 19.39
CA VAL A 191 13.91 -20.51 19.71
C VAL A 191 14.54 -20.90 21.05
N ARG A 192 13.74 -21.35 22.03
CA ARG A 192 14.24 -21.82 23.34
C ARG A 192 15.02 -23.11 23.28
N ASP A 193 14.69 -24.00 22.34
CA ASP A 193 15.44 -25.25 22.13
C ASP A 193 16.87 -24.97 21.65
N TYR A 194 17.13 -23.74 21.18
CA TYR A 194 18.43 -23.24 20.72
C TYR A 194 19.06 -22.24 21.70
N GLY A 195 18.55 -22.17 22.93
CA GLY A 195 19.16 -21.41 24.03
C GLY A 195 18.66 -19.99 24.20
N ALA A 196 17.56 -19.59 23.55
CA ALA A 196 16.93 -18.30 23.81
C ALA A 196 16.38 -18.25 25.25
N ILE A 197 16.68 -17.18 25.98
CA ILE A 197 16.28 -16.99 27.38
C ILE A 197 14.92 -16.27 27.44
N GLY A 198 14.77 -15.16 26.72
CA GLY A 198 13.54 -14.38 26.71
C GLY A 198 13.30 -13.56 27.99
N ASP A 199 14.36 -13.06 28.60
CA ASP A 199 14.34 -12.19 29.80
C ASP A 199 14.29 -10.68 29.48
N GLY A 200 14.38 -10.32 28.20
CA GLY A 200 14.37 -8.96 27.68
C GLY A 200 15.69 -8.21 27.80
N VAL A 201 16.76 -8.87 28.26
CA VAL A 201 18.07 -8.29 28.53
C VAL A 201 19.19 -9.03 27.80
N THR A 202 19.16 -10.36 27.84
CA THR A 202 20.13 -11.20 27.14
C THR A 202 19.90 -11.12 25.63
N ASP A 203 20.96 -10.92 24.85
CA ASP A 203 20.85 -10.89 23.39
C ASP A 203 20.62 -12.30 22.84
N ASP A 204 19.36 -12.59 22.53
CA ASP A 204 18.87 -13.89 22.06
C ASP A 204 19.07 -14.10 20.55
N ARG A 205 19.68 -13.13 19.85
CA ARG A 205 19.82 -13.17 18.38
C ARG A 205 20.46 -14.46 17.88
N ALA A 206 21.52 -14.94 18.54
CA ALA A 206 22.24 -16.13 18.10
C ALA A 206 21.37 -17.40 18.20
N ALA A 207 20.53 -17.50 19.22
CA ALA A 207 19.59 -18.61 19.38
C ALA A 207 18.50 -18.57 18.29
N PHE A 208 18.03 -17.37 17.93
CA PHE A 208 17.04 -17.18 16.87
C PHE A 208 17.60 -17.58 15.49
N ASP A 209 18.83 -17.18 15.18
CA ASP A 209 19.54 -17.53 13.94
C ASP A 209 19.74 -19.05 13.81
N ALA A 210 20.11 -19.70 14.92
CA ALA A 210 20.27 -21.15 14.99
C ALA A 210 18.94 -21.88 14.82
N ALA A 211 17.86 -21.39 15.46
CA ALA A 211 16.52 -21.96 15.33
C ALA A 211 15.98 -21.82 13.90
N ASP A 212 16.17 -20.66 13.25
CA ASP A 212 15.78 -20.45 11.86
C ASP A 212 16.57 -21.36 10.90
N THR A 213 17.89 -21.48 11.11
CA THR A 213 18.72 -22.42 10.34
C THR A 213 18.21 -23.86 10.48
N ALA A 214 17.85 -24.27 11.69
CA ALA A 214 17.38 -25.63 11.97
C ALA A 214 15.92 -25.87 11.54
N ALA A 215 15.13 -24.81 11.31
CA ALA A 215 13.76 -24.93 10.85
C ALA A 215 13.67 -25.59 9.47
N ALA A 216 14.63 -25.32 8.57
CA ALA A 216 14.75 -25.99 7.27
C ALA A 216 13.40 -26.11 6.50
N GLY A 217 12.62 -25.03 6.48
CA GLY A 217 11.29 -24.94 5.88
C GLY A 217 10.11 -24.99 6.87
N LYS A 218 10.34 -25.43 8.11
CA LYS A 218 9.34 -25.45 9.19
C LYS A 218 9.10 -24.06 9.78
N THR A 219 8.05 -23.92 10.60
CA THR A 219 7.77 -22.65 11.28
C THR A 219 8.68 -22.44 12.49
N VAL A 220 9.37 -21.32 12.57
CA VAL A 220 10.03 -20.90 13.82
C VAL A 220 8.97 -20.37 14.80
N VAL A 221 8.92 -20.93 16.00
CA VAL A 221 8.06 -20.48 17.08
C VAL A 221 8.88 -19.67 18.06
N VAL A 222 8.46 -18.42 18.27
CA VAL A 222 8.99 -17.57 19.34
C VAL A 222 8.07 -17.71 20.53
N SER A 223 8.38 -18.66 21.40
CA SER A 223 7.58 -18.99 22.59
C SER A 223 7.41 -17.83 23.56
N PRO A 224 6.41 -17.83 24.46
CA PRO A 224 6.10 -16.71 25.36
C PRO A 224 7.31 -16.21 26.16
N GLY A 225 7.68 -14.94 26.02
CA GLY A 225 8.85 -14.29 26.63
C GLY A 225 9.12 -12.93 25.97
N THR A 226 10.09 -12.18 26.48
CA THR A 226 10.56 -10.94 25.82
C THR A 226 12.00 -11.16 25.39
N TYR A 227 12.31 -11.11 24.10
CA TYR A 227 13.64 -11.46 23.58
C TYR A 227 14.35 -10.20 23.11
N PHE A 228 15.48 -9.86 23.72
CA PHE A 228 16.28 -8.75 23.23
C PHE A 228 17.10 -9.21 22.02
N ILE A 229 17.01 -8.46 20.91
CA ILE A 229 17.72 -8.74 19.67
C ILE A 229 18.57 -7.51 19.35
N GLY A 230 19.88 -7.59 19.66
CA GLY A 230 20.79 -6.44 19.62
C GLY A 230 21.25 -6.02 18.23
N SER A 231 21.02 -6.85 17.22
CA SER A 231 21.48 -6.67 15.83
C SER A 231 20.38 -7.00 14.82
N HIS A 232 20.65 -6.79 13.52
CA HIS A 232 19.71 -7.20 12.46
C HIS A 232 19.41 -8.70 12.54
N LEU A 233 18.15 -9.07 12.31
CA LEU A 233 17.68 -10.45 12.29
C LEU A 233 16.83 -10.68 11.05
N THR A 234 17.08 -11.79 10.36
CA THR A 234 16.28 -12.25 9.22
C THR A 234 15.76 -13.64 9.54
N PHE A 235 14.49 -13.89 9.26
CA PHE A 235 13.91 -15.22 9.21
C PHE A 235 13.75 -15.62 7.74
N GLU A 236 14.46 -16.68 7.35
CA GLU A 236 14.34 -17.31 6.02
C GLU A 236 13.13 -18.25 5.94
N ASN A 237 12.61 -18.67 7.10
CA ASN A 237 11.46 -19.55 7.24
C ASN A 237 10.23 -18.80 7.80
N PRO A 238 9.03 -19.39 7.74
CA PRO A 238 7.85 -18.84 8.41
C PRO A 238 8.10 -18.69 9.91
N VAL A 239 7.58 -17.62 10.51
CA VAL A 239 7.71 -17.36 11.95
C VAL A 239 6.36 -17.09 12.59
N ARG A 240 6.17 -17.61 13.80
CA ARG A 240 5.02 -17.37 14.67
C ARG A 240 5.48 -16.83 16.01
N PHE A 241 4.98 -15.65 16.36
CA PHE A 241 5.28 -14.99 17.63
C PHE A 241 4.19 -15.28 18.67
N GLU A 242 4.59 -15.90 19.78
CA GLU A 242 3.79 -16.00 21.02
C GLU A 242 4.42 -15.16 22.15
N GLY A 243 5.73 -14.93 22.08
CA GLY A 243 6.45 -13.87 22.79
C GLY A 243 6.70 -12.62 21.94
N THR A 244 7.46 -11.67 22.47
CA THR A 244 7.79 -10.40 21.80
C THR A 244 9.30 -10.16 21.71
N ILE A 245 9.71 -9.32 20.77
CA ILE A 245 11.08 -8.85 20.57
C ILE A 245 11.22 -7.42 21.09
N SER A 246 12.32 -7.15 21.78
CA SER A 246 12.86 -5.80 22.00
C SER A 246 14.08 -5.60 21.11
N MET A 247 14.09 -4.54 20.30
CA MET A 247 15.14 -4.33 19.30
C MET A 247 15.46 -2.83 19.17
N PRO A 248 16.74 -2.41 19.12
CA PRO A 248 17.10 -1.01 18.91
C PRO A 248 16.50 -0.44 17.61
N GLY A 249 16.19 0.86 17.58
CA GLY A 249 15.51 1.51 16.44
C GLY A 249 16.21 1.28 15.09
N ALA A 250 17.55 1.35 15.08
CA ALA A 250 18.37 1.17 13.87
C ALA A 250 18.48 -0.29 13.39
N GLN A 251 18.15 -1.27 14.24
CA GLN A 251 18.20 -2.68 13.87
C GLN A 251 16.90 -3.09 13.17
N ARG A 252 16.98 -4.10 12.30
CA ARG A 252 15.89 -4.50 11.38
C ARG A 252 15.52 -5.94 11.66
N LEU A 253 14.22 -6.21 11.63
CA LEU A 253 13.65 -7.55 11.58
C LEU A 253 13.15 -7.77 10.14
N ALA A 254 13.55 -8.85 9.50
CA ALA A 254 13.10 -9.22 8.15
C ALA A 254 12.46 -10.61 8.17
N CYS A 255 11.13 -10.69 8.17
CA CYS A 255 10.39 -11.95 8.09
C CYS A 255 10.07 -12.28 6.62
N THR A 256 10.90 -13.07 5.93
CA THR A 256 10.84 -13.22 4.45
C THR A 256 9.68 -14.09 3.94
N ARG A 257 9.06 -14.90 4.81
CA ARG A 257 7.92 -15.76 4.44
C ARG A 257 6.57 -15.26 4.95
N ASN A 258 6.58 -14.34 5.91
CA ASN A 258 5.39 -13.78 6.56
C ASN A 258 5.49 -12.24 6.65
N PHE A 259 5.85 -11.56 5.54
CA PHE A 259 6.05 -10.10 5.53
C PHE A 259 4.71 -9.34 5.46
N ASN A 260 4.09 -9.13 6.63
CA ASN A 260 2.83 -8.41 6.79
C ASN A 260 2.69 -7.79 8.20
N LEU A 261 1.76 -6.85 8.38
CA LEU A 261 1.62 -6.16 9.66
C LEU A 261 1.20 -7.07 10.82
N ASP A 262 0.38 -8.11 10.60
CA ASP A 262 0.01 -9.05 11.70
C ASP A 262 1.25 -9.68 12.34
N THR A 263 2.19 -10.13 11.52
CA THR A 263 3.42 -10.78 11.97
C THR A 263 4.30 -9.82 12.75
N TYR A 264 4.47 -8.58 12.26
CA TYR A 264 5.29 -7.59 12.95
C TYR A 264 4.61 -7.04 14.20
N ALA A 265 3.28 -6.84 14.18
CA ALA A 265 2.54 -6.43 15.36
C ALA A 265 2.64 -7.49 16.47
N ALA A 266 2.53 -8.78 16.12
CA ALA A 266 2.76 -9.88 17.05
C ALA A 266 4.20 -9.91 17.57
N ALA A 267 5.19 -9.72 16.68
CA ALA A 267 6.61 -9.68 17.06
C ALA A 267 6.92 -8.60 18.10
N PHE A 268 6.28 -7.44 18.04
CA PHE A 268 6.58 -6.31 18.93
C PHE A 268 5.51 -6.07 20.01
N GLY A 269 4.41 -6.83 20.02
CA GLY A 269 3.27 -6.60 20.90
C GLY A 269 2.60 -5.23 20.73
N SER A 270 2.81 -4.57 19.59
CA SER A 270 2.33 -3.20 19.32
C SER A 270 2.16 -2.98 17.81
N GLU A 271 0.99 -2.51 17.40
CA GLU A 271 0.70 -2.16 16.01
C GLU A 271 1.62 -1.05 15.50
N LEU A 272 1.87 -0.01 16.28
CA LEU A 272 2.69 1.13 15.85
C LEU A 272 4.16 0.74 15.71
N LEU A 273 4.72 0.02 16.69
CA LEU A 273 6.12 -0.43 16.60
C LEU A 273 6.28 -1.49 15.50
N GLY A 274 5.33 -2.43 15.39
CA GLY A 274 5.27 -3.40 14.32
C GLY A 274 5.23 -2.74 12.94
N PHE A 275 4.38 -1.74 12.76
CA PHE A 275 4.31 -0.96 11.52
C PHE A 275 5.63 -0.24 11.21
N LYS A 276 6.21 0.47 12.20
CA LYS A 276 7.51 1.13 12.03
C LYS A 276 8.60 0.14 11.59
N LYS A 277 8.65 -1.05 12.19
CA LYS A 277 9.66 -2.08 11.86
C LYS A 277 9.40 -2.76 10.52
N ALA A 278 8.15 -3.03 10.17
CA ALA A 278 7.78 -3.56 8.86
C ALA A 278 8.09 -2.55 7.74
N LEU A 279 7.73 -1.28 7.94
CA LEU A 279 8.01 -0.20 7.00
C LEU A 279 9.51 0.05 6.85
N GLN A 280 10.28 -0.05 7.95
CA GLN A 280 11.74 -0.02 7.91
C GLN A 280 12.30 -1.15 7.03
N ALA A 281 11.79 -2.38 7.19
CA ALA A 281 12.25 -3.55 6.44
C ALA A 281 11.88 -3.50 4.95
N LEU A 282 10.78 -2.84 4.58
CA LEU A 282 10.32 -2.69 3.18
C LEU A 282 11.39 -2.12 2.24
N PHE A 283 12.26 -1.24 2.75
CA PHE A 283 13.35 -0.62 1.96
C PHE A 283 14.59 -1.51 1.79
N TYR A 284 14.59 -2.71 2.38
CA TYR A 284 15.67 -3.67 2.31
C TYR A 284 15.17 -4.99 1.68
N PHE A 285 15.98 -6.03 1.73
CA PHE A 285 15.60 -7.34 1.23
C PHE A 285 14.67 -8.05 2.21
N THR A 286 13.43 -8.29 1.79
CA THR A 286 12.43 -9.11 2.49
C THR A 286 11.86 -10.22 1.59
N ASP A 287 12.46 -10.43 0.40
CA ASP A 287 11.91 -11.21 -0.72
C ASP A 287 10.55 -10.68 -1.24
N HIS A 288 10.08 -9.53 -0.75
CA HIS A 288 8.79 -8.93 -1.07
C HIS A 288 8.95 -7.46 -1.49
N VAL A 289 8.08 -7.01 -2.39
CA VAL A 289 8.03 -5.60 -2.82
C VAL A 289 6.87 -4.83 -2.18
N THR A 290 6.00 -5.52 -1.46
CA THR A 290 4.77 -4.98 -0.88
C THR A 290 4.72 -5.28 0.61
N LEU A 291 4.41 -4.27 1.42
CA LEU A 291 3.98 -4.42 2.81
C LEU A 291 2.46 -4.31 2.86
N ASP A 292 1.79 -5.42 3.17
CA ASP A 292 0.35 -5.47 3.44
C ASP A 292 0.08 -5.20 4.93
N LEU A 293 -0.81 -4.25 5.21
CA LEU A 293 -1.25 -3.93 6.57
C LEU A 293 -2.38 -4.86 7.07
N ASN A 294 -2.83 -5.82 6.26
CA ASN A 294 -3.84 -6.83 6.57
C ASN A 294 -5.19 -6.25 7.03
N GLY A 295 -5.56 -5.07 6.51
CA GLY A 295 -6.75 -4.33 6.93
C GLY A 295 -6.67 -3.78 8.36
N ARG A 296 -5.51 -3.86 9.03
CA ARG A 296 -5.35 -3.38 10.40
C ARG A 296 -5.36 -1.87 10.50
N ARG A 297 -5.74 -1.41 11.69
CA ARG A 297 -5.60 -0.02 12.12
C ARG A 297 -4.30 0.16 12.90
N VAL A 298 -3.49 1.13 12.48
CA VAL A 298 -2.30 1.58 13.21
C VAL A 298 -2.58 2.93 13.84
N GLU A 299 -2.56 2.98 15.16
CA GLU A 299 -2.71 4.22 15.92
C GLU A 299 -1.37 4.95 16.02
N MET A 300 -1.30 6.15 15.44
CA MET A 300 -0.09 6.95 15.32
C MET A 300 -0.13 8.11 16.32
N THR A 301 0.82 8.13 17.24
CA THR A 301 0.97 9.21 18.23
C THR A 301 1.87 10.35 17.75
N GLU A 302 2.61 10.14 16.67
CA GLU A 302 3.58 11.09 16.10
C GLU A 302 3.80 10.83 14.60
N PRO A 303 4.32 11.84 13.85
CA PRO A 303 4.81 11.68 12.49
C PRO A 303 5.88 10.59 12.34
N ILE A 304 5.88 9.89 11.20
CA ILE A 304 6.99 9.00 10.83
C ILE A 304 7.84 9.66 9.74
N ASN A 305 9.08 10.01 10.08
CA ASN A 305 10.09 10.32 9.08
C ASN A 305 10.63 9.01 8.48
N VAL A 306 10.22 8.70 7.25
CA VAL A 306 10.47 7.39 6.63
C VAL A 306 11.94 7.22 6.23
N ALA A 307 12.62 8.30 5.85
CA ALA A 307 14.06 8.28 5.57
C ALA A 307 14.87 7.99 6.84
N ALA A 308 14.55 8.67 7.95
CA ALA A 308 15.19 8.44 9.24
C ALA A 308 14.89 7.03 9.79
N LEU A 309 13.67 6.55 9.60
CA LEU A 309 13.26 5.19 9.97
C LEU A 309 14.04 4.12 9.19
N SER A 310 14.16 4.29 7.88
CA SER A 310 14.88 3.34 7.00
C SER A 310 16.40 3.46 7.10
N GLY A 311 16.93 4.63 7.50
CA GLY A 311 18.36 4.93 7.46
C GLY A 311 18.89 5.23 6.05
N LEU A 312 18.00 5.51 5.09
CA LEU A 312 18.33 5.80 3.69
C LEU A 312 17.96 7.23 3.32
N THR A 313 18.72 7.82 2.39
CA THR A 313 18.44 9.16 1.84
C THR A 313 18.07 9.13 0.35
N SER A 314 18.28 8.01 -0.34
CA SER A 314 17.85 7.78 -1.71
C SER A 314 17.32 6.36 -1.88
N PHE A 315 16.21 6.20 -2.61
CA PHE A 315 15.67 4.91 -2.97
C PHE A 315 14.81 4.98 -4.24
N ALA A 316 15.12 4.18 -5.27
CA ALA A 316 14.47 4.26 -6.59
C ALA A 316 13.93 2.91 -7.09
N ILE A 317 13.73 1.94 -6.20
CA ILE A 317 13.18 0.63 -6.53
C ILE A 317 11.69 0.61 -6.18
N ARG A 318 10.87 -0.10 -6.98
CA ARG A 318 9.44 -0.18 -6.69
C ARG A 318 9.16 -0.81 -5.33
N ARG A 319 8.40 -0.10 -4.49
CA ARG A 319 7.86 -0.60 -3.21
C ARG A 319 6.43 -0.13 -3.01
N THR A 320 5.63 -0.97 -2.37
CA THR A 320 4.20 -0.71 -2.11
C THR A 320 3.91 -0.86 -0.62
N LEU A 321 3.14 0.07 -0.08
CA LEU A 321 2.48 -0.04 1.22
C LEU A 321 0.97 -0.05 0.98
N GLU A 322 0.24 -1.03 1.52
CA GLU A 322 -1.18 -1.19 1.18
C GLU A 322 -2.09 -1.75 2.27
N ASN A 323 -3.41 -1.60 2.03
CA ASN A 323 -4.50 -2.32 2.69
C ASN A 323 -4.56 -2.17 4.22
N GLY A 324 -4.88 -0.96 4.71
CA GLY A 324 -5.06 -0.72 6.14
C GLY A 324 -5.48 0.71 6.48
N GLN A 325 -5.48 1.06 7.76
CA GLN A 325 -5.81 2.39 8.25
C GLN A 325 -4.68 2.95 9.11
N LEU A 326 -4.24 4.16 8.82
CA LEU A 326 -3.38 4.95 9.69
C LEU A 326 -4.27 5.98 10.42
N LEU A 327 -4.33 5.92 11.75
CA LEU A 327 -5.17 6.79 12.58
C LEU A 327 -4.30 7.74 13.39
N ALA A 328 -4.53 9.05 13.28
CA ALA A 328 -3.81 10.04 14.08
C ALA A 328 -4.43 10.16 15.48
N SER A 329 -3.61 9.98 16.52
CA SER A 329 -3.99 10.23 17.91
C SER A 329 -3.57 11.62 18.36
N PRO A 330 -4.48 12.45 18.89
CA PRO A 330 -4.16 13.81 19.34
C PRO A 330 -2.98 13.87 20.30
N GLY A 331 -2.09 14.83 20.09
CA GLY A 331 -0.91 15.03 20.90
C GLY A 331 -0.02 16.16 20.39
N PRO A 332 0.94 16.64 21.20
CA PRO A 332 1.78 17.79 20.84
C PRO A 332 2.72 17.52 19.64
N ALA A 333 2.99 16.25 19.31
CA ALA A 333 3.80 15.86 18.15
C ALA A 333 3.20 16.31 16.80
N TRP A 334 1.90 16.60 16.77
CA TRP A 334 1.18 17.06 15.58
C TRP A 334 1.06 18.59 15.46
N ASN A 335 1.68 19.34 16.37
CA ASN A 335 1.64 20.79 16.35
C ASN A 335 2.44 21.36 15.17
N THR A 336 1.85 22.32 14.47
CA THR A 336 2.53 23.06 13.40
C THR A 336 3.64 23.92 14.00
N GLN A 337 4.88 23.72 13.57
CA GLN A 337 5.98 24.58 13.98
C GLN A 337 5.91 25.86 13.16
N SER A 338 5.81 27.01 13.82
CA SER A 338 5.72 28.32 13.17
C SER A 338 6.91 29.19 13.55
N VAL A 339 7.61 29.73 12.55
CA VAL A 339 8.75 30.62 12.72
C VAL A 339 8.56 31.84 11.84
N THR A 340 8.82 33.02 12.37
CA THR A 340 8.85 34.27 11.61
C THR A 340 10.30 34.73 11.54
N ALA A 341 10.78 35.04 10.33
CA ALA A 341 12.14 35.53 10.14
C ALA A 341 12.19 36.62 9.06
N VAL A 342 13.13 37.55 9.23
CA VAL A 342 13.47 38.53 8.20
C VAL A 342 14.43 37.85 7.22
N ALA A 343 14.17 38.00 5.92
CA ALA A 343 15.01 37.48 4.85
C ALA A 343 15.01 38.43 3.65
N THR A 344 16.03 38.32 2.82
CA THR A 344 16.16 39.04 1.55
C THR A 344 15.85 38.11 0.39
N TYR A 345 14.98 38.56 -0.52
CA TYR A 345 14.68 37.91 -1.79
C TYR A 345 15.13 38.78 -2.97
N ALA A 346 15.66 38.15 -4.01
CA ALA A 346 16.01 38.83 -5.26
C ALA A 346 15.46 38.03 -6.45
N ALA A 347 14.75 38.71 -7.36
CA ALA A 347 14.17 38.07 -8.55
C ALA A 347 15.23 37.40 -9.45
N ALA A 348 16.46 37.93 -9.47
CA ALA A 348 17.60 37.33 -10.18
C ALA A 348 18.05 35.96 -9.62
N ASN A 349 17.64 35.59 -8.40
CA ASN A 349 17.85 34.28 -7.82
C ASN A 349 16.51 33.77 -7.22
N PRO A 350 15.56 33.39 -8.09
CA PRO A 350 14.14 33.33 -7.73
C PRO A 350 13.80 32.20 -6.76
N GLN A 351 14.67 31.23 -6.54
CA GLN A 351 14.42 30.14 -5.59
C GLN A 351 15.23 30.29 -4.29
N THR A 352 15.81 31.46 -4.00
CA THR A 352 16.68 31.62 -2.83
C THR A 352 16.23 32.76 -1.93
N LEU A 353 16.20 32.50 -0.62
CA LEU A 353 16.18 33.53 0.42
C LEU A 353 17.55 33.60 1.09
N THR A 354 18.06 34.80 1.34
CA THR A 354 19.38 35.02 1.97
C THR A 354 19.29 35.98 3.15
N GLY A 355 20.36 36.05 3.96
CA GLY A 355 20.45 37.03 5.04
C GLY A 355 19.40 36.79 6.13
N ILE A 356 19.10 35.52 6.40
CA ILE A 356 17.96 35.12 7.21
C ILE A 356 18.30 35.23 8.70
N SER A 357 17.46 35.92 9.47
CA SER A 357 17.60 35.94 10.92
C SER A 357 17.24 34.58 11.53
N ASN A 358 18.09 34.01 12.39
CA ASN A 358 17.82 32.76 13.12
C ASN A 358 17.43 31.57 12.22
N ILE A 359 18.15 31.40 11.10
CA ILE A 359 17.88 30.33 10.10
C ILE A 359 17.83 28.93 10.72
N ALA A 360 18.57 28.68 11.81
CA ALA A 360 18.59 27.40 12.51
C ALA A 360 17.19 26.92 12.91
N ALA A 361 16.30 27.84 13.31
CA ALA A 361 14.93 27.55 13.73
C ALA A 361 13.98 27.17 12.57
N ILE A 362 14.32 27.49 11.31
CA ILE A 362 13.42 27.27 10.17
C ILE A 362 13.52 25.82 9.69
N PRO A 363 12.43 25.03 9.67
CA PRO A 363 12.48 23.64 9.23
C PRO A 363 12.49 23.51 7.70
N VAL A 364 13.16 22.48 7.18
CA VAL A 364 12.94 22.03 5.79
C VAL A 364 11.53 21.46 5.66
N GLY A 365 10.88 21.75 4.54
CA GLY A 365 9.47 21.44 4.27
C GLY A 365 8.47 22.41 4.92
N ALA A 366 8.93 23.52 5.51
CA ALA A 366 8.04 24.56 5.98
C ALA A 366 7.40 25.32 4.80
N ARG A 367 6.08 25.51 4.83
CA ARG A 367 5.36 26.39 3.89
C ARG A 367 5.74 27.83 4.18
N VAL A 368 6.09 28.57 3.14
CA VAL A 368 6.43 30.00 3.21
C VAL A 368 5.16 30.83 2.96
N SER A 369 5.01 31.92 3.70
CA SER A 369 3.94 32.89 3.49
C SER A 369 4.42 34.30 3.79
N GLY A 370 3.81 35.28 3.12
CA GLY A 370 4.18 36.69 3.19
C GLY A 370 3.76 37.44 1.92
N THR A 371 3.96 38.76 1.91
CA THR A 371 3.66 39.60 0.74
C THR A 371 4.48 39.16 -0.47
N GLY A 372 3.79 38.84 -1.56
CA GLY A 372 4.41 38.40 -2.83
C GLY A 372 4.76 36.91 -2.89
N VAL A 373 4.36 36.11 -1.89
CA VAL A 373 4.52 34.66 -1.91
C VAL A 373 3.28 34.02 -2.54
N GLY A 374 3.48 33.23 -3.60
CA GLY A 374 2.41 32.44 -4.22
C GLY A 374 1.90 31.33 -3.30
N ARG A 375 0.84 30.63 -3.71
CA ARG A 375 0.34 29.49 -2.93
C ARG A 375 1.36 28.35 -2.94
N GLU A 376 1.43 27.61 -1.84
CA GLU A 376 2.18 26.34 -1.75
C GLU A 376 3.65 26.42 -2.15
N VAL A 377 4.33 27.50 -1.75
CA VAL A 377 5.79 27.61 -1.77
C VAL A 377 6.36 27.05 -0.48
N TYR A 378 7.41 26.22 -0.57
CA TYR A 378 8.00 25.52 0.56
C TYR A 378 9.51 25.74 0.64
N VAL A 379 10.08 25.60 1.84
CA VAL A 379 11.51 25.46 2.05
C VAL A 379 11.95 24.07 1.57
N ARG A 380 12.68 24.02 0.46
CA ARG A 380 13.22 22.79 -0.14
C ARG A 380 14.53 22.36 0.52
N ALA A 381 15.41 23.31 0.84
CA ALA A 381 16.69 23.06 1.49
C ALA A 381 17.12 24.25 2.36
N LYS A 382 18.04 23.98 3.29
CA LYS A 382 18.60 24.97 4.23
C LYS A 382 20.12 24.85 4.28
N ASP A 383 20.80 25.98 4.14
CA ASP A 383 22.23 26.10 4.37
C ASP A 383 22.51 27.14 5.47
N ILE A 384 22.93 26.63 6.63
CA ILE A 384 23.22 27.46 7.80
C ILE A 384 24.50 28.28 7.60
N ALA A 385 25.49 27.76 6.86
CA ALA A 385 26.79 28.41 6.69
C ALA A 385 26.69 29.66 5.80
N SER A 386 25.90 29.58 4.72
CA SER A 386 25.64 30.72 3.83
C SER A 386 24.45 31.59 4.25
N ASN A 387 23.76 31.21 5.33
CA ASN A 387 22.54 31.85 5.79
C ASN A 387 21.48 31.98 4.67
N SER A 388 21.23 30.85 3.99
CA SER A 388 20.31 30.79 2.86
C SER A 388 19.33 29.61 2.91
N LEU A 389 18.14 29.82 2.34
CA LEU A 389 17.14 28.78 2.11
C LEU A 389 16.90 28.66 0.61
N THR A 390 16.74 27.42 0.15
CA THR A 390 16.24 27.13 -1.19
C THR A 390 14.74 26.89 -1.12
N LEU A 391 13.97 27.51 -2.00
CA LEU A 391 12.52 27.43 -2.12
C LEU A 391 12.10 26.44 -3.21
N SER A 392 10.87 25.94 -3.12
CA SER A 392 10.26 25.08 -4.14
C SER A 392 9.88 25.84 -5.41
N GLN A 393 9.58 27.14 -5.30
CA GLN A 393 9.10 28.01 -6.39
C GLN A 393 9.55 29.45 -6.19
N GLY A 394 9.46 30.23 -7.28
CA GLY A 394 9.70 31.68 -7.28
C GLY A 394 8.63 32.49 -6.56
N LEU A 395 8.97 33.75 -6.24
CA LEU A 395 8.08 34.72 -5.60
C LEU A 395 7.89 35.94 -6.51
N TRP A 396 6.64 36.35 -6.76
CA TRP A 396 6.32 37.33 -7.82
C TRP A 396 6.37 38.80 -7.39
N ALA A 397 6.18 39.11 -6.11
CA ALA A 397 6.20 40.49 -5.60
C ALA A 397 6.98 40.61 -4.28
N ALA A 398 8.05 39.83 -4.16
CA ALA A 398 8.78 39.65 -2.91
C ALA A 398 10.15 40.34 -2.82
N ALA A 399 10.61 41.06 -3.86
CA ALA A 399 11.96 41.64 -3.91
C ALA A 399 12.33 42.50 -2.70
N GLY A 400 13.57 42.38 -2.22
CA GLY A 400 14.10 43.10 -1.06
C GLY A 400 14.00 42.33 0.25
N THR A 401 14.30 43.03 1.35
CA THR A 401 14.32 42.46 2.71
C THR A 401 12.98 42.65 3.39
N ARG A 402 12.36 41.55 3.82
CA ARG A 402 11.05 41.56 4.48
C ARG A 402 10.86 40.37 5.43
N THR A 403 9.80 40.44 6.21
CA THR A 403 9.40 39.37 7.13
C THR A 403 8.61 38.29 6.40
N PHE A 404 8.98 37.03 6.61
CA PHE A 404 8.27 35.85 6.14
C PHE A 404 7.87 34.95 7.31
N THR A 405 6.77 34.22 7.14
CA THR A 405 6.32 33.20 8.08
C THR A 405 6.50 31.82 7.47
N PHE A 406 7.13 30.93 8.23
CA PHE A 406 7.44 29.55 7.88
C PHE A 406 6.64 28.60 8.76
N GLN A 407 5.84 27.72 8.15
CA GLN A 407 4.97 26.79 8.86
C GLN A 407 5.29 25.35 8.47
N ARG A 408 5.86 24.57 9.39
CA ARG A 408 6.08 23.12 9.19
C ARG A 408 4.91 22.33 9.75
N TYR A 409 4.10 21.78 8.85
CA TYR A 409 3.03 20.85 9.19
C TYR A 409 3.60 19.48 9.59
N ALA A 410 2.81 18.72 10.35
CA ALA A 410 3.16 17.37 10.80
C ALA A 410 2.40 16.33 9.96
N TYR A 411 3.10 15.36 9.38
CA TYR A 411 2.55 14.39 8.44
C TYR A 411 2.56 12.98 9.01
N MET A 412 1.52 12.19 8.76
CA MET A 412 1.50 10.78 9.15
C MET A 412 2.71 10.05 8.53
N LEU A 413 2.91 10.21 7.22
CA LEU A 413 4.08 9.72 6.50
C LEU A 413 4.88 10.89 5.92
N ASP A 414 6.09 11.08 6.43
CA ASP A 414 6.98 12.16 6.02
C ASP A 414 8.19 11.60 5.27
N PHE A 415 8.18 11.76 3.95
CA PHE A 415 9.26 11.32 3.06
C PHE A 415 10.27 12.43 2.78
N SER A 416 10.14 13.65 3.35
CA SER A 416 11.04 14.76 2.99
C SER A 416 12.49 14.58 3.42
N GLY A 417 12.82 13.55 4.20
CA GLY A 417 14.20 13.17 4.47
C GLY A 417 14.90 12.47 3.30
N PHE A 418 14.15 11.97 2.31
CA PHE A 418 14.71 11.46 1.07
C PHE A 418 15.13 12.61 0.17
N THR A 419 16.41 12.66 -0.18
CA THR A 419 16.89 13.50 -1.28
C THR A 419 16.26 13.04 -2.59
N GLU A 420 16.09 11.73 -2.77
CA GLU A 420 15.38 11.13 -3.90
C GLU A 420 14.53 9.93 -3.46
N LEU A 421 13.26 9.89 -3.82
CA LEU A 421 12.41 8.71 -3.67
C LEU A 421 11.60 8.50 -4.95
N SER A 422 11.80 7.37 -5.62
CA SER A 422 11.08 7.04 -6.85
C SER A 422 10.38 5.68 -6.76
N ARG A 423 9.27 5.53 -7.50
CA ARG A 423 8.52 4.27 -7.66
C ARG A 423 7.91 3.74 -6.34
N PHE A 424 7.50 4.64 -5.45
CA PHE A 424 6.81 4.25 -4.21
C PHE A 424 5.30 4.36 -4.38
N GLU A 425 4.58 3.37 -3.86
CA GLU A 425 3.13 3.28 -4.01
C GLU A 425 2.40 3.15 -2.67
N LEU A 426 1.31 3.88 -2.51
CA LEU A 426 0.39 3.83 -1.39
C LEU A 426 -0.98 3.41 -1.93
N ARG A 427 -1.49 2.25 -1.51
CA ARG A 427 -2.71 1.66 -2.10
C ARG A 427 -3.72 1.21 -1.06
N GLY A 428 -5.00 1.57 -1.22
CA GLY A 428 -6.05 1.05 -0.33
C GLY A 428 -5.86 1.41 1.15
N ILE A 429 -5.24 2.57 1.43
CA ILE A 429 -5.00 3.04 2.80
C ILE A 429 -6.02 4.11 3.15
N GLU A 430 -6.62 4.01 4.34
CA GLU A 430 -7.28 5.15 4.95
C GLU A 430 -6.30 5.94 5.83
N PHE A 431 -6.06 7.20 5.48
CA PHE A 431 -5.41 8.21 6.31
C PHE A 431 -6.47 8.90 7.17
N ALA A 432 -6.77 8.34 8.34
CA ALA A 432 -7.69 8.90 9.32
C ALA A 432 -7.01 10.00 10.14
N CYS A 433 -6.89 11.18 9.53
CA CYS A 433 -6.16 12.33 10.06
C CYS A 433 -6.93 13.09 11.16
N GLY A 434 -8.27 13.06 11.14
CA GLY A 434 -9.11 13.55 12.23
C GLY A 434 -9.02 15.04 12.57
N GLY A 435 -8.48 15.89 11.69
CA GLY A 435 -8.15 17.29 11.97
C GLY A 435 -6.89 17.45 12.84
N VAL A 436 -6.16 16.36 13.10
CA VAL A 436 -4.97 16.30 13.96
C VAL A 436 -3.69 16.39 13.14
N ALA A 437 -3.60 15.64 12.03
CA ALA A 437 -2.39 15.51 11.21
C ALA A 437 -2.63 15.88 9.75
N SER A 438 -1.56 16.22 9.03
CA SER A 438 -1.51 16.12 7.56
C SER A 438 -1.17 14.67 7.16
N ALA A 439 -1.46 14.25 5.93
CA ALA A 439 -1.28 12.84 5.57
C ALA A 439 0.12 12.52 5.05
N ILE A 440 0.50 13.06 3.89
CA ILE A 440 1.74 12.67 3.18
C ILE A 440 2.57 13.91 2.85
N ASN A 441 3.88 13.85 3.11
CA ASN A 441 4.87 14.76 2.53
C ASN A 441 5.83 13.98 1.66
N LEU A 442 5.94 14.33 0.38
CA LEU A 442 6.76 13.62 -0.60
C LEU A 442 8.26 13.83 -0.37
N GLY A 443 9.09 13.01 -1.04
CA GLY A 443 10.54 13.21 -1.11
C GLY A 443 10.90 14.55 -1.76
N VAL A 444 12.14 15.01 -1.53
CA VAL A 444 12.62 16.29 -2.08
C VAL A 444 12.66 16.23 -3.62
N THR A 445 13.17 15.13 -4.16
CA THR A 445 13.13 14.81 -5.60
C THR A 445 12.69 13.35 -5.78
N GLY A 446 12.51 12.94 -7.02
CA GLY A 446 12.11 11.58 -7.38
C GLY A 446 10.94 11.57 -8.36
N SER A 447 10.51 10.38 -8.75
CA SER A 447 9.50 10.22 -9.79
C SER A 447 8.61 9.00 -9.59
N VAL A 448 7.42 9.02 -10.20
CA VAL A 448 6.49 7.87 -10.25
C VAL A 448 6.04 7.48 -8.84
N ILE A 449 5.50 8.44 -8.09
CA ILE A 449 4.80 8.15 -6.85
C ILE A 449 3.34 7.88 -7.19
N THR A 450 2.79 6.77 -6.71
CA THR A 450 1.38 6.40 -6.95
C THR A 450 0.61 6.36 -5.65
N ILE A 451 -0.50 7.07 -5.59
CA ILE A 451 -1.46 7.07 -4.50
C ILE A 451 -2.79 6.65 -5.09
N ALA A 452 -3.22 5.42 -4.80
CA ALA A 452 -4.37 4.82 -5.46
C ALA A 452 -5.35 4.19 -4.47
N ASP A 453 -6.65 4.37 -4.73
CA ASP A 453 -7.71 3.71 -3.96
C ASP A 453 -7.67 4.06 -2.45
N CYS A 454 -7.07 5.20 -2.10
CA CYS A 454 -6.90 5.66 -0.72
C CYS A 454 -8.02 6.59 -0.26
N THR A 455 -8.27 6.64 1.04
CA THR A 455 -9.19 7.60 1.66
C THR A 455 -8.44 8.55 2.57
N PHE A 456 -8.62 9.85 2.40
CA PHE A 456 -8.04 10.90 3.23
C PHE A 456 -9.15 11.57 4.03
N ASN A 457 -9.21 11.25 5.32
CA ASN A 457 -10.30 11.66 6.18
C ASN A 457 -9.85 12.78 7.12
N LYS A 458 -10.34 14.00 6.85
CA LYS A 458 -10.09 15.23 7.62
C LYS A 458 -8.60 15.53 7.84
N PRO A 459 -7.77 15.67 6.79
CA PRO A 459 -6.42 16.21 6.97
C PRO A 459 -6.50 17.59 7.63
N LYS A 460 -5.57 17.88 8.55
CA LYS A 460 -5.50 19.14 9.29
C LYS A 460 -5.08 20.30 8.40
N ASP A 461 -3.99 20.13 7.65
CA ASP A 461 -3.45 21.15 6.76
C ASP A 461 -3.36 20.62 5.31
N ARG A 462 -2.74 19.47 5.07
CA ARG A 462 -2.45 18.96 3.72
C ARG A 462 -2.78 17.49 3.57
N GLY A 463 -3.38 17.13 2.45
CA GLY A 463 -3.45 15.73 2.01
C GLY A 463 -2.07 15.24 1.57
N ILE A 464 -1.56 15.79 0.47
CA ILE A 464 -0.30 15.39 -0.17
C ILE A 464 0.52 16.64 -0.45
N THR A 465 1.67 16.78 0.20
CA THR A 465 2.58 17.91 -0.01
C THR A 465 3.76 17.51 -0.86
N SER A 466 4.12 18.37 -1.81
CA SER A 466 5.41 18.35 -2.49
C SER A 466 6.21 19.59 -2.09
N ILE A 467 7.32 19.41 -1.37
CA ILE A 467 8.22 20.50 -0.96
C ILE A 467 9.32 20.79 -1.99
N GLY A 468 9.36 19.99 -3.06
CA GLY A 468 10.35 20.01 -4.12
C GLY A 468 9.81 19.29 -5.35
N GLU A 469 10.65 18.55 -6.05
CA GLU A 469 10.32 17.93 -7.34
C GLU A 469 9.96 16.44 -7.23
N GLY A 470 9.82 15.88 -6.03
CA GLY A 470 9.40 14.48 -5.82
C GLY A 470 7.98 14.14 -6.29
N CYS A 471 7.27 15.10 -6.88
CA CYS A 471 5.98 14.92 -7.53
C CYS A 471 6.08 14.75 -9.06
N GLN A 472 7.28 14.62 -9.62
CA GLN A 472 7.44 14.31 -11.05
C GLN A 472 6.71 13.00 -11.36
N ASP A 473 5.80 13.01 -12.32
CA ASP A 473 4.97 11.86 -12.65
C ASP A 473 4.19 11.31 -11.42
N LEU A 474 3.62 12.21 -10.59
CA LEU A 474 2.76 11.85 -9.46
C LEU A 474 1.38 11.38 -9.93
N HIS A 475 0.93 10.22 -9.46
CA HIS A 475 -0.40 9.66 -9.76
C HIS A 475 -1.26 9.71 -8.51
N ILE A 476 -2.44 10.34 -8.60
CA ILE A 476 -3.49 10.34 -7.58
C ILE A 476 -4.75 9.78 -8.26
N ASP A 477 -5.06 8.52 -7.97
CA ASP A 477 -6.07 7.76 -8.69
C ASP A 477 -7.14 7.19 -7.77
N ARG A 478 -8.42 7.37 -8.11
CA ARG A 478 -9.56 6.74 -7.41
C ARG A 478 -9.58 6.99 -5.89
N CYS A 479 -9.04 8.12 -5.44
CA CYS A 479 -8.98 8.47 -4.03
C CYS A 479 -10.22 9.25 -3.58
N GLN A 480 -10.53 9.16 -2.28
CA GLN A 480 -11.59 9.92 -1.61
C GLN A 480 -10.97 10.93 -0.65
N PHE A 481 -11.37 12.20 -0.73
CA PHE A 481 -10.88 13.26 0.15
C PHE A 481 -12.05 13.95 0.86
N PHE A 482 -11.99 14.00 2.19
CA PHE A 482 -12.96 14.69 3.04
C PHE A 482 -12.27 15.78 3.84
N SER A 483 -12.66 17.03 3.65
CA SER A 483 -12.06 18.15 4.37
C SER A 483 -12.37 18.08 5.87
N ASN A 484 -11.44 18.58 6.68
CA ASN A 484 -11.66 18.92 8.10
C ASN A 484 -12.62 20.14 8.22
N GLU A 485 -12.61 21.00 7.21
CA GLU A 485 -13.20 22.34 7.23
C GLU A 485 -14.58 22.41 6.52
N GLN A 486 -15.29 21.27 6.39
CA GLN A 486 -16.54 21.19 5.60
C GLN A 486 -17.64 22.15 6.06
N GLY A 487 -17.69 22.44 7.36
CA GLY A 487 -18.64 23.37 7.97
C GLY A 487 -18.19 24.83 7.94
N LEU A 488 -16.99 25.14 7.44
CA LEU A 488 -16.51 26.51 7.34
C LEU A 488 -16.95 27.16 6.02
N PRO A 489 -17.18 28.50 6.01
CA PRO A 489 -17.30 29.28 4.78
C PRO A 489 -16.06 29.12 3.91
N VAL A 490 -16.22 29.11 2.58
CA VAL A 490 -15.14 28.80 1.62
C VAL A 490 -13.90 29.69 1.81
N GLN A 491 -14.09 30.99 2.08
CA GLN A 491 -13.01 31.95 2.28
C GLN A 491 -12.15 31.67 3.52
N ASN A 492 -12.68 30.95 4.52
CA ASN A 492 -11.99 30.65 5.77
C ASN A 492 -11.22 29.32 5.72
N ARG A 493 -11.38 28.54 4.65
CA ARG A 493 -10.71 27.24 4.49
C ARG A 493 -9.23 27.42 4.14
N SER A 494 -8.39 26.55 4.70
CA SER A 494 -6.94 26.56 4.52
C SER A 494 -6.37 25.19 4.11
N THR A 495 -7.16 24.13 4.27
CA THR A 495 -6.77 22.76 3.96
C THR A 495 -6.85 22.51 2.46
N ILE A 496 -5.79 21.96 1.86
CA ILE A 496 -5.78 21.59 0.44
C ILE A 496 -5.51 20.10 0.26
N VAL A 497 -5.95 19.54 -0.87
CA VAL A 497 -5.69 18.14 -1.17
C VAL A 497 -4.23 17.93 -1.59
N PHE A 498 -3.75 18.60 -2.64
CA PHE A 498 -2.35 18.44 -3.05
C PHE A 498 -1.71 19.69 -3.66
N ASN A 499 -0.37 19.73 -3.69
CA ASN A 499 0.41 20.63 -4.53
C ASN A 499 1.46 19.87 -5.36
N SER A 500 1.93 20.48 -6.44
CA SER A 500 3.02 19.95 -7.27
C SER A 500 3.95 21.06 -7.77
N ASN A 501 5.25 20.75 -7.85
CA ASN A 501 6.29 21.63 -8.39
C ASN A 501 6.94 21.07 -9.68
N ALA A 502 6.61 19.84 -10.07
CA ALA A 502 7.21 19.12 -11.20
C ALA A 502 6.15 18.60 -12.18
N ASN A 503 6.59 18.01 -13.29
CA ASN A 503 5.75 17.76 -14.47
C ASN A 503 4.97 16.44 -14.41
N ASP A 504 4.07 16.31 -15.36
CA ASP A 504 3.44 15.06 -15.79
C ASP A 504 2.57 14.39 -14.72
N ILE A 505 1.90 15.17 -13.87
CA ILE A 505 0.97 14.62 -12.87
C ILE A 505 -0.26 13.96 -13.53
N LYS A 506 -0.75 12.86 -12.94
CA LYS A 506 -2.01 12.21 -13.33
C LYS A 506 -2.98 12.20 -12.17
N ILE A 507 -4.08 12.92 -12.33
CA ILE A 507 -5.10 13.13 -11.31
C ILE A 507 -6.41 12.60 -11.86
N ARG A 508 -6.79 11.38 -11.46
CA ARG A 508 -7.87 10.64 -12.12
C ARG A 508 -8.88 10.04 -11.17
N ASP A 509 -10.16 10.15 -11.54
CA ASP A 509 -11.28 9.46 -10.89
C ASP A 509 -11.40 9.70 -9.38
N ASN A 510 -10.92 10.85 -8.89
CA ASN A 510 -10.96 11.18 -7.46
C ASN A 510 -12.26 11.86 -7.08
N ARG A 511 -12.67 11.72 -5.81
CA ARG A 511 -13.75 12.52 -5.23
C ARG A 511 -13.22 13.42 -4.10
N VAL A 512 -13.54 14.70 -4.15
CA VAL A 512 -13.01 15.71 -3.22
C VAL A 512 -14.13 16.58 -2.67
N SER A 513 -14.22 16.66 -1.34
CA SER A 513 -15.31 17.36 -0.65
C SER A 513 -14.81 18.54 0.19
N ARG A 514 -15.18 19.76 -0.24
CA ARG A 514 -15.12 21.03 0.51
C ARG A 514 -13.73 21.40 1.05
N PHE A 515 -12.68 21.19 0.25
CA PHE A 515 -11.34 21.72 0.52
C PHE A 515 -11.24 23.19 0.10
N ALA A 516 -10.20 23.89 0.57
CA ALA A 516 -9.87 25.21 0.04
C ALA A 516 -9.47 25.14 -1.45
N HIS A 517 -8.63 24.15 -1.77
CA HIS A 517 -8.19 23.82 -3.13
C HIS A 517 -8.07 22.30 -3.28
N PHE A 518 -8.46 21.77 -4.45
CA PHE A 518 -8.07 20.44 -4.89
C PHE A 518 -6.57 20.41 -5.25
N GLY A 519 -6.08 21.35 -6.05
CA GLY A 519 -4.69 21.34 -6.49
C GLY A 519 -4.07 22.73 -6.65
N VAL A 520 -2.79 22.87 -6.29
CA VAL A 520 -1.93 23.98 -6.72
C VAL A 520 -0.76 23.41 -7.52
N VAL A 521 -0.65 23.78 -8.80
CA VAL A 521 0.14 23.06 -9.81
C VAL A 521 1.07 24.02 -10.54
N ALA A 522 2.37 23.89 -10.28
CA ALA A 522 3.40 24.66 -10.99
C ALA A 522 4.05 23.91 -12.17
N GLY A 523 3.96 22.58 -12.18
CA GLY A 523 4.48 21.79 -13.30
C GLY A 523 3.61 21.84 -14.55
N SER A 524 4.16 21.34 -15.66
CA SER A 524 3.49 21.19 -16.95
C SER A 524 3.09 19.74 -17.24
N GLY A 525 2.22 19.51 -18.23
CA GLY A 525 1.85 18.14 -18.67
C GLY A 525 0.82 17.46 -17.77
N GLY A 526 0.01 18.22 -17.04
CA GLY A 526 -0.97 17.67 -16.09
C GLY A 526 -2.16 17.00 -16.79
N ILE A 527 -2.65 15.92 -16.19
CA ILE A 527 -3.85 15.19 -16.62
C ILE A 527 -4.89 15.23 -15.52
N PHE A 528 -6.05 15.84 -15.79
CA PHE A 528 -7.20 15.85 -14.89
C PHE A 528 -8.40 15.17 -15.56
N VAL A 529 -8.70 13.93 -15.17
CA VAL A 529 -9.75 13.13 -15.83
C VAL A 529 -10.71 12.53 -14.83
N GLY A 530 -12.01 12.64 -15.08
CA GLY A 530 -13.04 11.91 -14.32
C GLY A 530 -13.16 12.30 -12.84
N ASN A 531 -12.54 13.39 -12.40
CA ASN A 531 -12.59 13.80 -11.00
C ASN A 531 -13.93 14.46 -10.67
N HIS A 532 -14.41 14.27 -9.45
CA HIS A 532 -15.56 14.95 -8.88
C HIS A 532 -15.12 15.78 -7.67
N PHE A 533 -14.97 17.09 -7.83
CA PHE A 533 -14.57 17.97 -6.74
C PHE A 533 -15.55 19.13 -6.57
N PHE A 534 -15.96 19.35 -5.31
CA PHE A 534 -16.99 20.33 -4.98
C PHE A 534 -16.64 21.16 -3.74
N GLY A 535 -16.82 22.47 -3.87
CA GLY A 535 -16.32 23.47 -2.93
C GLY A 535 -17.39 24.24 -2.16
N GLY A 536 -18.67 23.98 -2.38
CA GLY A 536 -19.77 24.75 -1.78
C GLY A 536 -19.73 24.85 -0.25
N ASP A 537 -20.41 25.86 0.26
CA ASP A 537 -20.68 26.10 1.68
C ASP A 537 -22.16 26.44 1.87
N ASP A 538 -22.53 26.78 3.09
CA ASP A 538 -23.92 27.02 3.49
C ASP A 538 -24.26 28.54 3.47
N GLU A 539 -23.39 29.36 2.87
CA GLU A 539 -23.59 30.80 2.69
C GLU A 539 -24.66 31.08 1.62
N ALA A 540 -25.56 32.04 1.89
CA ALA A 540 -26.65 32.38 0.99
C ALA A 540 -26.18 32.96 -0.35
N VAL A 541 -25.11 33.76 -0.33
CA VAL A 541 -24.34 34.16 -1.51
C VAL A 541 -22.86 34.14 -1.16
N GLY A 542 -22.24 32.98 -1.28
CA GLY A 542 -20.88 32.74 -0.83
C GLY A 542 -19.82 33.13 -1.85
N LEU A 543 -18.64 33.51 -1.36
CA LEU A 543 -17.44 33.57 -2.19
C LEU A 543 -17.04 32.16 -2.61
N ARG A 544 -16.45 32.06 -3.80
CA ARG A 544 -15.91 30.80 -4.33
C ARG A 544 -14.43 30.98 -4.57
N ARG A 545 -13.70 29.86 -4.55
CA ARG A 545 -12.24 29.83 -4.70
C ARG A 545 -11.86 28.85 -5.80
N ALA A 546 -10.63 28.98 -6.28
CA ALA A 546 -10.06 28.02 -7.22
C ALA A 546 -10.17 26.60 -6.66
N GLY A 547 -10.65 25.65 -7.46
CA GLY A 547 -10.46 24.23 -7.16
C GLY A 547 -9.05 23.80 -7.57
N VAL A 548 -8.63 24.18 -8.77
CA VAL A 548 -7.28 23.92 -9.27
C VAL A 548 -6.65 25.23 -9.71
N VAL A 549 -5.41 25.45 -9.29
CA VAL A 549 -4.58 26.60 -9.67
C VAL A 549 -3.43 26.09 -10.52
N LEU A 550 -3.33 26.56 -11.75
CA LEU A 550 -2.18 26.37 -12.62
C LEU A 550 -1.30 27.61 -12.50
N THR A 551 -0.09 27.47 -11.97
CA THR A 551 0.81 28.61 -11.70
C THR A 551 1.89 28.79 -12.77
N LEU A 552 1.96 27.89 -13.75
CA LEU A 552 2.74 28.05 -14.98
C LEU A 552 1.84 28.53 -16.11
N THR A 553 2.28 29.59 -16.80
CA THR A 553 1.55 30.23 -17.90
C THR A 553 1.22 29.23 -19.01
N ASN A 554 2.23 28.52 -19.54
CA ASN A 554 2.06 27.47 -20.54
C ASN A 554 2.16 26.09 -19.90
N ASN A 555 0.99 25.53 -19.55
CA ASN A 555 0.91 24.37 -18.67
C ASN A 555 0.83 23.02 -19.41
N LYS A 556 0.47 22.97 -20.70
CA LYS A 556 0.27 21.70 -21.43
C LYS A 556 -0.66 20.72 -20.69
N THR A 557 -1.70 21.25 -20.04
CA THR A 557 -2.61 20.48 -19.18
C THR A 557 -3.96 20.27 -19.85
N PHE A 558 -4.65 19.19 -19.52
CA PHE A 558 -6.05 19.03 -19.91
C PHE A 558 -6.96 18.57 -18.78
N PHE A 559 -8.21 19.02 -18.87
CA PHE A 559 -9.33 18.67 -18.01
C PHE A 559 -10.40 18.00 -18.85
N THR A 560 -10.65 16.72 -18.61
CA THR A 560 -11.62 15.93 -19.38
C THR A 560 -12.59 15.18 -18.48
N GLY A 561 -13.90 15.37 -18.71
CA GLY A 561 -14.93 14.55 -18.04
C GLY A 561 -15.02 14.76 -16.52
N ASN A 562 -14.58 15.91 -16.00
CA ASN A 562 -14.64 16.20 -14.56
C ASN A 562 -16.01 16.80 -14.18
N TYR A 563 -16.40 16.60 -12.92
CA TYR A 563 -17.50 17.30 -12.26
C TYR A 563 -16.93 18.33 -11.28
N ILE A 564 -17.16 19.62 -11.58
CA ILE A 564 -16.55 20.77 -10.90
C ILE A 564 -17.66 21.65 -10.34
N ASP A 565 -17.83 21.64 -9.03
CA ASP A 565 -18.96 22.34 -8.38
C ASP A 565 -18.47 23.40 -7.38
N ASN A 566 -18.92 24.64 -7.56
CA ASN A 566 -18.59 25.78 -6.69
C ASN A 566 -17.08 26.03 -6.56
N HIS A 567 -16.33 25.64 -7.60
CA HIS A 567 -14.90 25.86 -7.77
C HIS A 567 -14.63 26.36 -9.19
N PHE A 568 -13.52 27.07 -9.36
CA PHE A 568 -13.02 27.46 -10.67
C PHE A 568 -11.62 26.90 -10.95
N ILE A 569 -11.26 26.80 -12.22
CA ILE A 569 -9.88 26.57 -12.67
C ILE A 569 -9.24 27.94 -12.81
N GLU A 570 -8.12 28.14 -12.14
CA GLU A 570 -7.37 29.40 -12.17
C GLU A 570 -6.07 29.23 -12.96
N LEU A 571 -5.83 30.11 -13.93
CA LEU A 571 -4.54 30.30 -14.58
C LEU A 571 -3.88 31.52 -13.95
N SER A 572 -2.74 31.35 -13.29
CA SER A 572 -1.96 32.44 -12.70
C SER A 572 -0.47 32.22 -12.98
N ASN A 573 0.34 33.24 -12.77
CA ASN A 573 1.81 33.17 -12.78
C ASN A 573 2.38 33.63 -11.44
N GLU A 574 1.74 33.22 -10.35
CA GLU A 574 2.12 33.61 -8.98
C GLU A 574 3.42 33.00 -8.45
N HIS A 575 4.08 32.17 -9.25
CA HIS A 575 5.41 31.63 -8.99
C HIS A 575 6.49 32.23 -9.90
N ASP A 576 6.11 33.14 -10.79
CA ASP A 576 7.03 33.85 -11.68
C ASP A 576 7.64 35.06 -10.95
N ALA A 577 8.97 35.14 -10.93
CA ALA A 577 9.68 36.20 -10.23
C ALA A 577 9.66 37.55 -10.96
N GLU A 578 9.37 37.54 -12.27
CA GLU A 578 9.26 38.72 -13.13
C GLU A 578 7.95 38.63 -13.92
N PRO A 579 6.79 38.77 -13.26
CA PRO A 579 5.50 38.32 -13.76
C PRO A 579 4.93 39.11 -14.95
N GLN A 580 5.65 40.11 -15.44
CA GLN A 580 5.31 40.82 -16.67
C GLN A 580 5.78 40.03 -17.89
N TYR A 581 4.93 39.94 -18.90
CA TYR A 581 5.28 39.24 -20.13
C TYR A 581 6.52 39.84 -20.81
N ALA A 582 7.51 38.98 -21.06
CA ALA A 582 8.72 39.30 -21.82
C ALA A 582 9.00 38.25 -22.92
N ASN A 583 10.08 37.48 -22.77
CA ASN A 583 10.53 36.47 -23.76
C ASN A 583 10.17 35.05 -23.29
N GLU A 584 8.90 34.84 -22.96
CA GLU A 584 8.38 33.57 -22.42
C GLU A 584 7.10 33.13 -23.10
N PHE A 585 6.56 31.98 -22.71
CA PHE A 585 5.24 31.57 -23.17
C PHE A 585 4.15 32.18 -22.29
N SER A 586 3.09 32.69 -22.91
CA SER A 586 1.95 33.23 -22.17
C SER A 586 0.92 32.16 -21.79
N PHE A 587 -0.23 32.57 -21.25
CA PHE A 587 -1.24 31.68 -20.69
C PHE A 587 -1.84 30.75 -21.76
N GLY A 588 -1.70 29.44 -21.58
CA GLY A 588 -2.45 28.46 -22.34
C GLY A 588 -1.75 27.12 -22.51
N ALA A 589 -1.83 26.55 -23.71
CA ALA A 589 -1.69 25.11 -23.95
C ALA A 589 -2.61 24.29 -23.03
N LEU A 590 -3.87 24.74 -22.91
CA LEU A 590 -4.85 24.21 -21.98
C LEU A 590 -6.08 23.72 -22.74
N THR A 591 -6.49 22.48 -22.48
CA THR A 591 -7.73 21.90 -23.02
C THR A 591 -8.71 21.60 -21.89
N ILE A 592 -9.92 22.16 -21.96
CA ILE A 592 -11.02 21.93 -21.02
C ILE A 592 -12.18 21.38 -21.83
N THR A 593 -12.41 20.07 -21.75
CA THR A 593 -13.39 19.40 -22.62
C THR A 593 -14.30 18.41 -21.90
N GLY A 594 -15.59 18.42 -22.23
CA GLY A 594 -16.55 17.43 -21.72
C GLY A 594 -16.77 17.47 -20.20
N ASN A 595 -16.48 18.58 -19.53
CA ASN A 595 -16.66 18.71 -18.08
C ASN A 595 -18.06 19.21 -17.74
N ILE A 596 -18.51 18.89 -16.52
CA ILE A 596 -19.71 19.45 -15.89
C ILE A 596 -19.26 20.48 -14.87
N PHE A 597 -19.67 21.73 -15.08
CA PHE A 597 -19.42 22.85 -14.19
C PHE A 597 -20.74 23.28 -13.53
N ILE A 598 -20.80 23.19 -12.22
CA ILE A 598 -21.94 23.62 -11.41
C ILE A 598 -21.52 24.78 -10.51
N SER A 599 -22.43 25.72 -10.28
CA SER A 599 -22.32 26.68 -9.18
C SER A 599 -23.68 26.84 -8.52
N SER A 600 -23.67 27.15 -7.23
CA SER A 600 -24.89 27.51 -6.51
C SER A 600 -24.61 28.52 -5.42
N HIS A 601 -25.53 29.48 -5.24
CA HIS A 601 -25.34 30.56 -4.27
C HIS A 601 -24.01 31.30 -4.48
N ALA A 602 -23.57 31.44 -5.74
CA ALA A 602 -22.36 32.16 -6.09
C ALA A 602 -22.70 33.63 -6.39
N GLN A 603 -21.75 34.53 -6.11
CA GLN A 603 -21.86 35.94 -6.49
C GLN A 603 -21.88 36.09 -8.03
N PRO A 604 -22.54 37.12 -8.60
CA PRO A 604 -22.64 37.28 -10.06
C PRO A 604 -21.30 37.30 -10.81
N GLY A 605 -20.26 37.89 -10.21
CA GLY A 605 -18.91 37.95 -10.78
C GLY A 605 -18.10 36.65 -10.73
N PHE A 606 -18.67 35.54 -10.23
CA PHE A 606 -18.04 34.23 -10.31
C PHE A 606 -17.92 33.76 -11.77
N GLY A 607 -16.81 33.10 -12.10
CA GLY A 607 -16.65 32.32 -13.32
C GLY A 607 -15.90 31.02 -13.02
N TRP A 608 -16.12 29.99 -13.83
CA TRP A 608 -15.47 28.68 -13.67
C TRP A 608 -14.06 28.63 -14.27
N ILE A 609 -13.72 29.54 -15.17
CA ILE A 609 -12.38 29.66 -15.75
C ILE A 609 -11.87 31.07 -15.48
N VAL A 610 -10.86 31.20 -14.63
CA VAL A 610 -10.34 32.49 -14.20
C VAL A 610 -8.89 32.61 -14.63
N VAL A 611 -8.53 33.74 -15.21
CA VAL A 611 -7.13 34.10 -15.51
C VAL A 611 -6.74 35.25 -14.62
N THR A 612 -5.70 35.08 -13.80
CA THR A 612 -5.19 36.05 -12.82
C THR A 612 -3.73 36.39 -13.16
N PRO A 613 -3.47 37.27 -14.15
CA PRO A 613 -2.12 37.70 -14.49
C PRO A 613 -1.52 38.49 -13.33
N ARG A 614 -0.31 38.14 -12.90
CA ARG A 614 0.45 38.87 -11.87
C ARG A 614 1.26 40.04 -12.43
N GLY A 615 1.39 40.11 -13.75
CA GLY A 615 1.97 41.24 -14.47
C GLY A 615 1.35 41.43 -15.87
N PRO A 616 1.57 42.60 -16.50
CA PRO A 616 0.94 42.98 -17.76
C PRO A 616 1.53 42.26 -18.97
N GLY A 617 0.86 42.39 -20.12
CA GLY A 617 1.36 41.97 -21.43
C GLY A 617 1.06 40.51 -21.80
N HIS A 618 0.66 39.67 -20.84
CA HIS A 618 0.24 38.30 -21.10
C HIS A 618 -1.07 38.22 -21.90
N PHE A 619 -1.25 37.13 -22.64
CA PHE A 619 -2.37 36.85 -23.52
C PHE A 619 -2.73 35.37 -23.51
N LEU A 620 -3.83 34.99 -24.18
CA LEU A 620 -4.21 33.60 -24.34
C LEU A 620 -3.60 32.98 -25.61
N TYR A 621 -3.01 31.80 -25.47
CA TYR A 621 -2.39 31.03 -26.54
C TYR A 621 -2.75 29.54 -26.47
N GLY A 622 -3.46 29.00 -27.46
CA GLY A 622 -3.75 27.57 -27.50
C GLY A 622 -4.69 27.11 -26.39
N LEU A 623 -5.75 27.88 -26.12
CA LEU A 623 -6.80 27.54 -25.17
C LEU A 623 -7.99 26.91 -25.93
N SER A 624 -8.40 25.72 -25.52
CA SER A 624 -9.58 25.03 -26.06
C SER A 624 -10.59 24.75 -24.95
N VAL A 625 -11.77 25.34 -25.02
CA VAL A 625 -12.88 25.12 -24.09
C VAL A 625 -14.08 24.60 -24.88
N THR A 626 -14.30 23.29 -24.87
CA THR A 626 -15.25 22.64 -25.79
C THR A 626 -16.13 21.58 -25.15
N GLY A 627 -17.41 21.52 -25.53
CA GLY A 627 -18.28 20.42 -25.09
C GLY A 627 -18.58 20.40 -23.59
N ASN A 628 -18.39 21.50 -22.86
CA ASN A 628 -18.66 21.56 -21.42
C ASN A 628 -20.10 21.97 -21.13
N VAL A 629 -20.59 21.57 -19.96
CA VAL A 629 -21.87 22.01 -19.41
C VAL A 629 -21.61 23.02 -18.30
N PHE A 630 -22.01 24.27 -18.51
CA PHE A 630 -21.96 25.34 -17.51
C PHE A 630 -23.37 25.57 -16.95
N HIS A 631 -23.56 25.31 -15.67
CA HIS A 631 -24.88 25.38 -15.03
C HIS A 631 -24.79 26.07 -13.67
N ALA A 632 -25.17 27.34 -13.64
CA ALA A 632 -25.42 28.07 -12.41
C ALA A 632 -26.88 27.81 -11.98
N ARG A 633 -27.07 27.30 -10.76
CA ARG A 633 -28.38 27.08 -10.14
C ARG A 633 -28.51 27.93 -8.88
N ALA A 634 -29.72 28.34 -8.50
CA ALA A 634 -29.94 29.21 -7.33
C ALA A 634 -29.09 30.51 -7.37
N GLY A 635 -29.20 31.22 -8.50
CA GLY A 635 -28.44 32.43 -8.82
C GLY A 635 -27.97 32.39 -10.27
N ASN A 636 -27.85 33.57 -10.89
CA ASN A 636 -27.20 33.72 -12.19
C ASN A 636 -25.79 34.28 -11.99
N ILE A 637 -24.89 33.93 -12.91
CA ILE A 637 -23.56 34.52 -13.00
C ILE A 637 -23.41 35.27 -14.31
N ASP A 638 -22.50 36.23 -14.35
CA ASP A 638 -22.34 37.11 -15.51
C ASP A 638 -21.77 36.35 -16.70
N ARG A 639 -20.70 35.55 -16.48
CA ARG A 639 -19.95 34.81 -17.50
C ARG A 639 -19.43 33.49 -16.96
N ALA A 640 -19.07 32.55 -17.85
CA ALA A 640 -18.41 31.31 -17.43
C ALA A 640 -16.90 31.50 -17.17
N GLU A 641 -16.35 32.60 -17.68
CA GLU A 641 -14.93 32.87 -17.76
C GLU A 641 -14.63 34.34 -17.47
N VAL A 642 -13.57 34.59 -16.70
CA VAL A 642 -13.25 35.89 -16.12
C VAL A 642 -11.75 36.15 -16.18
N VAL A 643 -11.37 37.40 -16.44
CA VAL A 643 -10.03 37.91 -16.16
C VAL A 643 -10.07 38.62 -14.82
N ASP A 644 -9.36 38.09 -13.83
CA ASP A 644 -9.17 38.78 -12.56
C ASP A 644 -8.13 39.90 -12.76
N THR A 645 -8.62 41.13 -12.80
CA THR A 645 -7.81 42.33 -13.05
C THR A 645 -7.20 42.91 -11.77
N SER A 646 -7.20 42.17 -10.65
CA SER A 646 -6.65 42.65 -9.38
C SER A 646 -5.19 43.10 -9.46
N TYR A 647 -4.42 42.57 -10.42
CA TYR A 647 -3.01 42.89 -10.60
C TYR A 647 -2.69 43.39 -12.01
N ALA A 648 -3.16 42.67 -13.04
CA ALA A 648 -2.98 43.07 -14.42
C ALA A 648 -4.12 42.53 -15.32
N THR A 649 -4.23 43.09 -16.52
CA THR A 649 -5.16 42.62 -17.57
C THR A 649 -4.42 41.87 -18.67
N LEU A 650 -5.17 41.24 -19.58
CA LEU A 650 -4.62 40.55 -20.73
C LEU A 650 -4.42 41.48 -21.94
N ALA A 651 -3.37 41.24 -22.72
CA ALA A 651 -3.13 41.81 -24.03
C ALA A 651 -4.06 41.13 -25.07
N PHE A 652 -5.31 41.56 -25.14
CA PHE A 652 -6.33 40.98 -26.03
C PHE A 652 -5.93 41.02 -27.52
N ASN A 653 -5.11 41.98 -27.92
CA ASN A 653 -4.52 42.09 -29.27
C ASN A 653 -3.41 41.06 -29.55
N ALA A 654 -3.08 40.18 -28.62
CA ALA A 654 -2.13 39.10 -28.80
C ALA A 654 -2.75 37.70 -28.69
N PHE A 655 -4.07 37.59 -28.55
CA PHE A 655 -4.74 36.27 -28.50
C PHE A 655 -4.50 35.46 -29.77
N ARG A 656 -4.20 34.17 -29.59
CA ARG A 656 -3.84 33.21 -30.65
C ARG A 656 -4.40 31.83 -30.33
N ASN A 657 -4.94 31.15 -31.33
CA ASN A 657 -5.45 29.79 -31.22
C ASN A 657 -6.38 29.58 -30.00
N VAL A 658 -7.42 30.41 -29.88
CA VAL A 658 -8.41 30.36 -28.80
C VAL A 658 -9.74 29.86 -29.36
N THR A 659 -10.19 28.72 -28.83
CA THR A 659 -11.45 28.07 -29.20
C THR A 659 -12.36 27.96 -27.98
N PHE A 660 -13.59 28.44 -28.13
CA PHE A 660 -14.64 28.37 -27.12
C PHE A 660 -15.95 28.04 -27.85
N GLU A 661 -16.30 26.76 -27.94
CA GLU A 661 -17.43 26.33 -28.76
C GLU A 661 -18.10 25.08 -28.21
N SER A 662 -19.32 24.77 -28.69
CA SER A 662 -20.07 23.57 -28.30
C SER A 662 -20.31 23.44 -26.79
N ASN A 663 -20.28 24.55 -26.04
CA ASN A 663 -20.58 24.57 -24.61
C ASN A 663 -22.07 24.88 -24.38
N THR A 664 -22.65 24.27 -23.35
CA THR A 664 -24.03 24.57 -22.91
C THR A 664 -23.98 25.53 -21.74
N PHE A 665 -24.89 26.52 -21.72
CA PHE A 665 -24.97 27.51 -20.67
C PHE A 665 -26.38 27.55 -20.05
N THR A 666 -26.46 27.49 -18.73
CA THR A 666 -27.68 27.68 -17.95
C THR A 666 -27.36 28.58 -16.76
N GLY A 667 -28.17 29.62 -16.54
CA GLY A 667 -27.90 30.61 -15.48
C GLY A 667 -26.67 31.48 -15.73
N VAL A 668 -26.19 31.57 -16.98
CA VAL A 668 -25.09 32.45 -17.40
C VAL A 668 -25.66 33.57 -18.26
N VAL A 669 -25.50 34.82 -17.84
CA VAL A 669 -26.12 35.99 -18.48
C VAL A 669 -25.51 36.24 -19.87
N GLN A 670 -24.18 36.26 -19.95
CA GLN A 670 -23.44 36.55 -21.16
C GLN A 670 -22.59 35.33 -21.55
N ARG A 671 -23.07 34.56 -22.53
CA ARG A 671 -22.33 33.40 -23.06
C ARG A 671 -21.08 33.83 -23.83
N ALA A 672 -20.11 32.94 -23.91
CA ALA A 672 -18.91 33.12 -24.71
C ALA A 672 -18.89 32.16 -25.91
N SER A 673 -18.41 32.65 -27.06
CA SER A 673 -18.21 31.85 -28.27
C SER A 673 -17.03 32.37 -29.09
N SER A 674 -16.15 31.49 -29.54
CA SER A 674 -15.12 31.78 -30.55
C SER A 674 -14.77 30.47 -31.27
N PRO A 675 -15.11 30.30 -32.57
CA PRO A 675 -15.77 31.28 -33.43
C PRO A 675 -17.15 31.73 -32.95
N LEU A 676 -17.49 32.99 -33.20
CA LEU A 676 -18.80 33.58 -32.94
C LEU A 676 -19.51 33.85 -34.27
N LEU A 677 -20.71 33.27 -34.43
CA LEU A 677 -21.58 33.59 -35.56
C LEU A 677 -22.50 34.76 -35.20
N VAL A 678 -22.45 35.83 -35.99
CA VAL A 678 -23.28 37.03 -35.83
C VAL A 678 -24.13 37.23 -37.08
N GLU A 679 -25.45 37.31 -36.89
CA GLU A 679 -26.36 37.83 -37.92
C GLU A 679 -26.38 39.36 -37.81
N HIS A 680 -25.97 40.05 -38.88
CA HIS A 680 -26.06 41.49 -38.98
C HIS A 680 -27.10 41.88 -40.02
N THR A 681 -28.13 42.63 -39.60
CA THR A 681 -29.10 43.24 -40.51
C THR A 681 -28.85 44.74 -40.60
N GLN A 682 -28.50 45.20 -41.79
CA GLN A 682 -28.39 46.61 -42.12
C GLN A 682 -29.69 47.10 -42.77
N ASN A 683 -30.47 47.92 -42.06
CA ASN A 683 -31.77 48.42 -42.53
C ASN A 683 -31.65 49.65 -43.44
N THR A 684 -30.65 50.49 -43.21
CA THR A 684 -30.41 51.73 -43.97
C THR A 684 -29.18 51.57 -44.85
N ALA A 685 -29.27 51.99 -46.11
CA ALA A 685 -28.15 51.87 -47.04
C ALA A 685 -26.92 52.65 -46.53
N ALA A 686 -25.82 51.92 -46.32
CA ALA A 686 -24.55 52.46 -45.83
C ALA A 686 -23.39 51.70 -46.46
N ASP A 687 -22.24 52.35 -46.62
CA ASP A 687 -21.01 51.73 -47.13
C ASP A 687 -20.20 51.03 -46.02
N THR A 688 -20.60 51.24 -44.76
CA THR A 688 -19.91 50.74 -43.57
C THR A 688 -20.93 50.11 -42.66
N TRP A 689 -20.86 48.79 -42.50
CA TRP A 689 -21.73 48.04 -41.60
C TRP A 689 -20.93 47.67 -40.35
N ALA A 690 -21.32 48.19 -39.19
CA ALA A 690 -20.64 47.88 -37.93
C ALA A 690 -21.25 46.62 -37.33
N VAL A 691 -20.55 45.49 -37.47
CA VAL A 691 -20.97 44.20 -36.91
C VAL A 691 -20.46 44.12 -35.48
N ASP A 692 -21.38 44.08 -34.52
CA ASP A 692 -21.06 44.00 -33.09
C ASP A 692 -20.98 42.55 -32.62
N SER A 693 -19.92 42.20 -31.89
CA SER A 693 -19.84 40.91 -31.19
C SER A 693 -20.73 40.84 -29.95
N SER A 694 -21.31 41.98 -29.52
CA SER A 694 -22.19 42.12 -28.36
C SER A 694 -21.57 41.55 -27.09
N ASN A 695 -20.25 41.70 -26.94
CA ASN A 695 -19.45 41.16 -25.84
C ASN A 695 -19.54 39.61 -25.69
N LEU A 696 -19.88 38.87 -26.76
CA LEU A 696 -20.00 37.40 -26.75
C LEU A 696 -18.65 36.69 -27.02
N LEU A 697 -17.58 37.43 -27.31
CA LEU A 697 -16.24 36.85 -27.44
C LEU A 697 -15.69 36.49 -26.05
N PRO A 698 -14.96 35.36 -25.89
CA PRO A 698 -14.43 34.91 -24.60
C PRO A 698 -13.61 35.97 -23.88
N PHE A 699 -13.72 36.00 -22.55
CA PHE A 699 -12.95 36.91 -21.66
C PHE A 699 -13.14 38.40 -21.97
N GLY A 700 -14.25 38.77 -22.63
CA GLY A 700 -14.47 40.15 -23.09
C GLY A 700 -13.51 40.60 -24.19
N GLY A 701 -12.90 39.64 -24.90
CA GLY A 701 -11.86 39.89 -25.89
C GLY A 701 -12.34 40.65 -27.13
N ARG A 702 -11.36 40.94 -28.00
CA ARG A 702 -11.54 41.74 -29.21
C ARG A 702 -11.99 40.89 -30.39
N ALA A 703 -12.73 41.46 -31.34
CA ALA A 703 -13.01 40.84 -32.63
C ALA A 703 -11.75 40.88 -33.51
N ARG A 704 -10.84 39.92 -33.28
CA ARG A 704 -9.47 39.88 -33.86
C ARG A 704 -9.43 39.43 -35.31
N ASN A 705 -10.40 38.64 -35.74
CA ASN A 705 -10.45 38.10 -37.10
C ASN A 705 -11.89 37.91 -37.58
N VAL A 706 -12.10 38.03 -38.89
CA VAL A 706 -13.33 37.65 -39.59
C VAL A 706 -12.97 36.53 -40.56
N THR A 707 -13.58 35.35 -40.38
CA THR A 707 -13.23 34.15 -41.16
C THR A 707 -14.27 33.77 -42.20
N ALA A 708 -15.49 34.30 -42.09
CA ALA A 708 -16.54 34.13 -43.09
C ALA A 708 -17.50 35.32 -43.09
N ILE A 709 -17.97 35.68 -44.29
CA ILE A 709 -19.06 36.64 -44.52
C ILE A 709 -19.95 36.02 -45.58
N VAL A 710 -21.22 35.77 -45.25
CA VAL A 710 -22.19 35.18 -46.18
C VAL A 710 -23.42 36.06 -46.21
N ALA A 711 -23.81 36.54 -47.39
CA ALA A 711 -25.06 37.28 -47.55
C ALA A 711 -26.26 36.35 -47.34
N GLU A 712 -27.25 36.81 -46.57
CA GLU A 712 -28.52 36.12 -46.39
C GLU A 712 -29.60 36.90 -47.15
N GLY A 713 -29.94 36.41 -48.33
CA GLY A 713 -30.79 37.13 -49.28
C GLY A 713 -30.03 38.16 -50.12
N ALA A 714 -30.77 39.00 -50.84
CA ALA A 714 -30.18 39.98 -51.75
C ALA A 714 -29.67 41.22 -50.99
N ILE A 715 -28.44 41.62 -51.28
CA ILE A 715 -27.90 42.93 -50.87
C ILE A 715 -28.42 43.97 -51.86
N THR A 716 -28.99 45.08 -51.37
CA THR A 716 -29.63 46.09 -52.23
C THR A 716 -29.20 47.51 -51.90
N THR A 717 -29.27 48.39 -52.89
CA THR A 717 -29.13 49.84 -52.70
C THR A 717 -30.35 50.44 -51.98
N ALA A 718 -30.32 51.74 -51.66
CA ALA A 718 -31.46 52.44 -51.09
C ALA A 718 -32.74 52.32 -51.94
N VAL A 719 -32.60 52.27 -53.28
CA VAL A 719 -33.70 52.16 -54.25
C VAL A 719 -34.09 50.71 -54.59
N GLY A 720 -33.51 49.72 -53.93
CA GLY A 720 -33.88 48.30 -54.09
C GLY A 720 -33.17 47.55 -55.22
N ALA A 721 -32.24 48.19 -55.94
CA ALA A 721 -31.42 47.51 -56.94
C ALA A 721 -30.47 46.50 -56.26
N VAL A 722 -30.52 45.24 -56.69
CA VAL A 722 -29.65 44.14 -56.20
C VAL A 722 -28.19 44.39 -56.57
N GLN A 723 -27.28 44.08 -55.64
CA GLN A 723 -25.84 44.20 -55.79
C GLN A 723 -25.17 42.85 -55.52
N SER A 724 -24.18 42.49 -56.35
CA SER A 724 -23.40 41.24 -56.23
C SER A 724 -21.94 41.50 -55.82
N VAL A 725 -21.74 42.52 -54.99
CA VAL A 725 -20.41 42.91 -54.46
C VAL A 725 -20.14 42.24 -53.11
N MET A 726 -18.87 42.15 -52.72
CA MET A 726 -18.44 41.62 -51.41
C MET A 726 -17.69 42.72 -50.63
N PRO A 727 -17.91 42.87 -49.31
CA PRO A 727 -17.16 43.82 -48.51
C PRO A 727 -15.79 43.26 -48.11
N TYR A 728 -14.87 44.14 -47.74
CA TYR A 728 -13.71 43.76 -46.92
C TYR A 728 -13.98 44.05 -45.45
N ALA A 729 -13.35 43.28 -44.55
CA ALA A 729 -13.51 43.46 -43.11
C ALA A 729 -12.39 44.34 -42.53
N GLN A 730 -12.76 45.21 -41.59
CA GLN A 730 -11.84 45.90 -40.67
C GLN A 730 -12.16 45.43 -39.25
N VAL A 731 -11.21 44.72 -38.65
CA VAL A 731 -11.34 44.10 -37.32
C VAL A 731 -10.94 45.05 -36.20
N GLU A 732 -11.23 44.69 -34.95
CA GLU A 732 -10.87 45.46 -33.75
C GLU A 732 -11.38 46.91 -33.76
N GLN A 733 -12.58 47.14 -34.29
CA GLN A 733 -13.18 48.46 -34.37
C GLN A 733 -14.01 48.80 -33.12
N GLY A 734 -14.33 50.08 -32.95
CA GLY A 734 -15.10 50.58 -31.80
C GLY A 734 -14.30 50.65 -30.50
N ALA A 735 -14.94 51.20 -29.46
CA ALA A 735 -14.36 51.21 -28.12
C ALA A 735 -14.23 49.76 -27.61
N GLY A 736 -13.04 49.38 -27.15
CA GLY A 736 -12.75 48.01 -26.71
C GLY A 736 -12.48 47.00 -27.83
N GLY A 737 -12.56 47.39 -29.12
CA GLY A 737 -12.20 46.53 -30.25
C GLY A 737 -13.16 45.36 -30.49
N GLN A 738 -14.44 45.51 -30.13
CA GLN A 738 -15.46 44.46 -30.19
C GLN A 738 -16.28 44.46 -31.49
N LEU A 739 -16.05 45.43 -32.39
CA LEU A 739 -16.74 45.53 -33.67
C LEU A 739 -15.86 45.02 -34.82
N ALA A 740 -16.49 44.50 -35.86
CA ALA A 740 -15.89 44.33 -37.19
C ALA A 740 -16.68 45.17 -38.20
N ASN A 741 -16.04 46.17 -38.81
CA ASN A 741 -16.66 46.95 -39.86
C ASN A 741 -16.57 46.21 -41.19
N LEU A 742 -17.70 45.98 -41.85
CA LEU A 742 -17.74 45.51 -43.23
C LEU A 742 -17.82 46.73 -44.15
N LYS A 743 -16.79 46.92 -44.99
CA LYS A 743 -16.67 48.04 -45.93
C LYS A 743 -17.09 47.60 -47.31
N TRP A 744 -18.20 48.17 -47.76
CA TRP A 744 -18.80 47.94 -49.06
C TRP A 744 -18.32 49.01 -50.06
N PRO A 745 -18.23 48.69 -51.35
CA PRO A 745 -17.80 49.66 -52.37
C PRO A 745 -18.84 50.76 -52.66
N LEU A 746 -20.07 50.60 -52.16
CA LEU A 746 -21.16 51.56 -52.28
C LEU A 746 -22.15 51.40 -51.11
N ALA A 747 -23.02 52.39 -50.91
CA ALA A 747 -24.04 52.33 -49.87
C ALA A 747 -25.10 51.26 -50.17
N VAL A 748 -25.17 50.23 -49.32
CA VAL A 748 -26.10 49.09 -49.46
C VAL A 748 -26.75 48.73 -48.11
N LYS A 749 -27.85 48.00 -48.18
CA LYS A 749 -28.62 47.42 -47.07
C LYS A 749 -28.92 45.94 -47.34
N GLY A 750 -29.18 45.17 -46.29
CA GLY A 750 -29.41 43.72 -46.39
C GLY A 750 -28.99 42.99 -45.12
N ARG A 751 -28.83 41.67 -45.21
CA ARG A 751 -28.42 40.82 -44.08
C ARG A 751 -27.19 40.00 -44.44
N VAL A 752 -26.29 39.84 -43.48
CA VAL A 752 -25.12 38.96 -43.59
C VAL A 752 -24.94 38.13 -42.32
N GLN A 753 -24.44 36.92 -42.49
CA GLN A 753 -23.90 36.08 -41.43
C GLN A 753 -22.37 36.27 -41.40
N VAL A 754 -21.82 36.58 -40.22
CA VAL A 754 -20.41 36.90 -40.05
C VAL A 754 -19.81 36.00 -38.97
N THR A 755 -18.69 35.36 -39.28
CA THR A 755 -17.95 34.54 -38.31
C THR A 755 -16.76 35.31 -37.76
N LEU A 756 -16.91 35.80 -36.54
CA LEU A 756 -15.89 36.52 -35.78
C LEU A 756 -15.05 35.54 -34.95
N ARG A 757 -13.79 35.91 -34.69
CA ARG A 757 -12.91 35.19 -33.75
C ARG A 757 -12.26 36.14 -32.75
N VAL A 758 -12.01 35.64 -31.55
CA VAL A 758 -11.32 36.39 -30.47
C VAL A 758 -9.80 36.39 -30.62
N ASP A 759 -9.29 35.66 -31.60
CA ASP A 759 -7.88 35.43 -31.84
C ASP A 759 -7.51 35.59 -33.33
N ASN A 760 -6.21 35.56 -33.61
CA ASN A 760 -5.70 35.27 -34.95
C ASN A 760 -5.12 33.85 -34.95
N PRO A 761 -5.69 32.87 -35.65
CA PRO A 761 -5.17 31.49 -35.63
C PRO A 761 -3.86 31.29 -36.38
N ALA A 762 -3.52 32.22 -37.29
CA ALA A 762 -2.35 32.15 -38.17
C ALA A 762 -1.07 32.68 -37.52
#